data_AF-A0A6B1DJ74-F1
#
_entry.id   AF-A0A6B1DJ74-F1
#
_cell.length_a   1.000
_cell.length_b   1.000
_cell.length_c   1.000
_cell.angle_alpha   90.00
_cell.angle_beta   90.00
_cell.angle_gamma   90.00
#
_symmetry.space_group_name_H-M   'P 1'
#
loop_
_entity.id
_entity.type
_entity.pdbx_description
1 polymer ?
#
loop_
_entity_poly.entity_id
_entity_poly.type
_entity_poly.pdbx_seq_one_letter_code
_entity_poly.pdbx_strand_id
1 'polypeptide(L)'
;MARPSDQRRGHPGRRRASAATPGAAPIAALLVGSVALGAAVSVTRDPIVPESAIKNRPIAVSEDGYVSSETCRACHPSQHATWYASFHRTMTQVATPETVRADFDGVVVDAVPGRPMRLERRDDEFWAEFDDPGWEGPPSERPRIRRQVVMITGSHHQHIYWYATGHERTLNVLPGAYLLDEEQWTPRSALVLSPPNQGVATLDGHWNAICIVCHTTHGKTQFDTPYRSEPIADQAVDTTVAEFGIACEACHGPAADHVAANRSPTRRYALHASDTADPTIVEPTRLDPQRSSQVCGQCHSIWEFRNLADERAANADGLPYRPGDNLTDTRFIAQPTANRQSPDMQALLATDPDFVRGSFWADGLVRVSGREYNGLIDSPCYTNADTAERTLTCFSCHTMHQTPEDPRPVAEWADTHQVSAGMEGDAACTQCHEPIAANVAAHTNHAAESAGSRCYNCHMPYTSYGLMRAIRSHTVTSPSVRETVEVGRPNACNLCHLDRPLAWTADAMDEWYGHEPPALDDDEERVAASVLWLLRGDAGQRALTAWSYGWEPAQTASGTSWMVPYLGELLGDSYDTIRYIAAGSLRTLPGYASFDYDFTGDRDDRIAAAVRALTDWRESTLSRERRDPELLFGPDGALDTAAMRRLFDQRDNRPLFLRE
;
A
#
# COMPACT_ATOMS: atom_id res chain seq x y z
N MET A 1 -73.23 -12.32 -4.57
CA MET A 1 -74.67 -12.28 -4.20
C MET A 1 -74.89 -13.12 -2.93
N ALA A 2 -76.01 -12.90 -2.22
CA ALA A 2 -76.60 -13.76 -1.18
C ALA A 2 -75.78 -14.18 0.09
N ARG A 3 -76.13 -13.56 1.23
CA ARG A 3 -76.35 -14.23 2.55
C ARG A 3 -77.85 -14.66 2.62
N PRO A 4 -78.35 -15.60 3.48
CA PRO A 4 -78.44 -15.53 4.97
C PRO A 4 -78.15 -16.92 5.63
N SER A 5 -78.48 -17.33 6.88
CA SER A 5 -78.95 -16.78 8.19
C SER A 5 -78.52 -17.80 9.28
N ASP A 6 -77.99 -17.42 10.44
CA ASP A 6 -78.68 -17.00 11.69
C ASP A 6 -79.79 -17.94 12.23
N GLN A 7 -79.53 -18.64 13.36
CA GLN A 7 -80.24 -18.36 14.64
C GLN A 7 -79.75 -19.18 15.89
N ARG A 8 -79.17 -18.43 16.85
CA ARG A 8 -79.53 -18.33 18.30
C ARG A 8 -79.53 -19.52 19.29
N ARG A 9 -78.72 -19.29 20.35
CA ARG A 9 -78.97 -19.45 21.82
C ARG A 9 -78.75 -20.79 22.52
N GLY A 10 -77.82 -20.77 23.49
CA GLY A 10 -77.71 -21.71 24.61
C GLY A 10 -76.76 -21.20 25.71
N HIS A 11 -77.26 -21.01 26.93
CA HIS A 11 -76.52 -20.74 28.17
C HIS A 11 -77.32 -21.44 29.30
N PRO A 12 -76.69 -22.13 30.27
CA PRO A 12 -75.86 -21.47 31.28
C PRO A 12 -74.65 -22.30 31.77
N GLY A 13 -73.89 -21.79 32.75
CA GLY A 13 -72.98 -22.65 33.55
C GLY A 13 -71.75 -21.99 34.17
N ARG A 14 -71.91 -21.09 35.15
CA ARG A 14 -70.76 -20.62 35.97
C ARG A 14 -70.26 -21.74 36.88
N ARG A 15 -68.99 -22.13 36.77
CA ARG A 15 -68.21 -22.74 37.86
C ARG A 15 -66.98 -21.88 38.15
N ARG A 16 -66.69 -21.62 39.43
CA ARG A 16 -65.45 -20.95 39.86
C ARG A 16 -64.32 -21.98 39.86
N ALA A 17 -63.21 -21.68 39.19
CA ALA A 17 -61.91 -22.29 39.46
C ALA A 17 -61.12 -21.35 40.39
N SER A 18 -60.29 -21.92 41.28
CA SER A 18 -59.41 -21.13 42.15
C SER A 18 -58.19 -20.67 41.37
N ALA A 19 -57.83 -19.39 41.49
CA ALA A 19 -56.56 -18.89 40.97
C ALA A 19 -55.46 -19.17 42.01
N ALA A 20 -54.56 -20.12 41.71
CA ALA A 20 -53.32 -20.28 42.47
C ALA A 20 -52.31 -19.21 42.01
N THR A 21 -51.75 -18.45 42.94
CA THR A 21 -50.66 -17.52 42.66
C THR A 21 -49.36 -18.29 42.36
N PRO A 22 -48.67 -18.03 41.25
CA PRO A 22 -47.34 -18.60 41.02
C PRO A 22 -46.35 -17.98 42.02
N GLY A 23 -45.67 -18.81 42.80
CA GLY A 23 -44.65 -18.35 43.76
C GLY A 23 -43.42 -17.78 43.04
N ALA A 24 -42.82 -16.73 43.61
CA ALA A 24 -41.74 -15.95 42.97
C ALA A 24 -40.38 -16.66 42.81
N ALA A 25 -40.27 -17.92 43.22
CA ALA A 25 -39.02 -18.70 43.24
C ALA A 25 -38.28 -18.84 41.88
N PRO A 26 -38.93 -19.13 40.72
CA PRO A 26 -38.20 -19.41 39.49
C PRO A 26 -37.59 -18.15 38.87
N ILE A 27 -38.18 -16.97 39.11
CA ILE A 27 -37.65 -15.68 38.61
C ILE A 27 -36.39 -15.30 39.40
N ALA A 28 -36.39 -15.51 40.72
CA ALA A 28 -35.20 -15.31 41.55
C ALA A 28 -34.06 -16.25 41.15
N ALA A 29 -34.35 -17.52 40.87
CA ALA A 29 -33.35 -18.48 40.40
C ALA A 29 -32.72 -18.08 39.05
N LEU A 30 -33.52 -17.59 38.09
CA LEU A 30 -33.02 -17.10 36.81
C LEU A 30 -32.17 -15.83 36.95
N LEU A 31 -32.55 -14.89 37.82
CA LEU A 31 -31.76 -13.69 38.10
C LEU A 31 -30.44 -14.00 38.80
N VAL A 32 -30.42 -14.91 39.79
CA VAL A 32 -29.17 -15.34 40.42
C VAL A 32 -28.30 -16.11 39.43
N GLY A 33 -28.89 -16.93 38.56
CA GLY A 33 -28.19 -17.65 37.50
C GLY A 33 -27.52 -16.71 36.49
N SER A 34 -28.22 -15.68 36.00
CA SER A 34 -27.65 -14.72 35.05
C SER A 34 -26.66 -13.75 35.69
N VAL A 35 -26.83 -13.37 36.95
CA VAL A 35 -25.82 -12.60 37.71
C VAL A 35 -24.58 -13.46 37.98
N ALA A 36 -24.72 -14.74 38.31
CA ALA A 36 -23.59 -15.65 38.50
C ALA A 36 -22.84 -15.91 37.18
N LEU A 37 -23.56 -16.07 36.07
CA LEU A 37 -22.94 -16.24 34.75
C LEU A 37 -22.24 -14.96 34.28
N GLY A 38 -22.86 -13.79 34.49
CA GLY A 38 -22.26 -12.49 34.22
C GLY A 38 -21.00 -12.25 35.06
N ALA A 39 -21.03 -12.58 36.36
CA ALA A 39 -19.88 -12.51 37.24
C ALA A 39 -18.76 -13.50 36.81
N ALA A 40 -19.10 -14.72 36.41
CA ALA A 40 -18.12 -15.69 35.91
C ALA A 40 -17.42 -15.16 34.64
N VAL A 41 -18.18 -14.66 33.66
CA VAL A 41 -17.64 -14.05 32.42
C VAL A 41 -16.83 -12.78 32.70
N SER A 42 -17.13 -12.05 33.78
CA SER A 42 -16.31 -10.93 34.27
C SER A 42 -15.04 -11.34 35.01
N VAL A 43 -14.93 -12.60 35.45
CA VAL A 43 -13.76 -13.15 36.19
C VAL A 43 -12.85 -13.98 35.26
N THR A 44 -13.34 -14.44 34.11
CA THR A 44 -12.54 -15.13 33.07
C THR A 44 -12.14 -14.19 31.92
N ARG A 45 -11.87 -12.92 32.24
CA ARG A 45 -11.16 -12.00 31.34
C ARG A 45 -9.88 -11.59 32.05
N ASP A 46 -8.75 -11.78 31.39
CA ASP A 46 -7.47 -11.33 31.90
C ASP A 46 -7.47 -9.82 32.13
N PRO A 47 -6.79 -9.34 33.19
CA PRO A 47 -6.83 -7.93 33.56
C PRO A 47 -6.15 -7.09 32.47
N ILE A 48 -6.95 -6.27 31.78
CA ILE A 48 -6.46 -5.32 30.78
C ILE A 48 -5.39 -4.44 31.43
N VAL A 49 -4.13 -4.64 31.02
CA VAL A 49 -3.00 -3.85 31.51
C VAL A 49 -3.17 -2.41 31.02
N PRO A 50 -3.22 -1.40 31.91
CA PRO A 50 -3.32 -0.01 31.49
C PRO A 50 -2.10 0.38 30.65
N GLU A 51 -2.31 1.07 29.52
CA GLU A 51 -1.24 1.54 28.62
C GLU A 51 -0.11 2.28 29.36
N SER A 52 -0.43 3.07 30.40
CA SER A 52 0.57 3.77 31.22
C SER A 52 1.54 2.85 32.00
N ALA A 53 1.16 1.60 32.27
CA ALA A 53 2.02 0.58 32.88
C ALA A 53 2.91 -0.14 31.86
N ILE A 54 2.65 0.01 30.55
CA ILE A 54 3.42 -0.61 29.47
C ILE A 54 4.69 0.21 29.21
N LYS A 55 5.84 -0.48 29.20
CA LYS A 55 7.19 0.11 29.16
C LYS A 55 8.13 -0.45 28.10
N ASN A 56 7.72 -1.51 27.40
CA ASN A 56 8.49 -2.21 26.36
C ASN A 56 8.01 -1.90 24.93
N ARG A 57 6.94 -1.11 24.75
CA ARG A 57 6.45 -0.64 23.46
C ARG A 57 5.88 0.79 23.54
N PRO A 58 5.76 1.50 22.42
CA PRO A 58 4.90 2.69 22.28
C PRO A 58 3.49 2.44 22.82
N ILE A 59 2.80 3.49 23.26
CA ILE A 59 1.48 3.37 23.91
C ILE A 59 0.42 4.33 23.35
N ALA A 60 -0.85 3.97 23.49
CA ALA A 60 -1.98 4.83 23.17
C ALA A 60 -2.40 5.69 24.39
N VAL A 61 -2.63 6.99 24.18
CA VAL A 61 -3.02 7.97 25.21
C VAL A 61 -4.04 8.98 24.67
N SER A 62 -4.98 9.43 25.52
CA SER A 62 -5.96 10.46 25.14
C SER A 62 -5.52 11.83 25.68
N GLU A 63 -4.84 12.61 24.83
CA GLU A 63 -4.31 13.94 25.12
C GLU A 63 -4.53 14.90 23.93
N ASP A 64 -4.18 16.18 24.08
CA ASP A 64 -4.26 17.24 23.04
C ASP A 64 -5.62 17.41 22.33
N GLY A 65 -6.70 16.94 22.96
CA GLY A 65 -8.05 16.97 22.40
C GLY A 65 -8.42 15.74 21.55
N TYR A 66 -7.54 14.74 21.45
CA TYR A 66 -7.86 13.44 20.83
C TYR A 66 -8.67 12.55 21.78
N VAL A 67 -9.65 11.82 21.24
CA VAL A 67 -10.66 11.05 22.01
C VAL A 67 -10.90 9.61 21.52
N SER A 68 -10.15 9.13 20.53
CA SER A 68 -10.22 7.78 19.96
C SER A 68 -11.51 7.47 19.16
N SER A 69 -11.36 6.64 18.12
CA SER A 69 -12.43 6.26 17.17
C SER A 69 -13.63 5.59 17.83
N GLU A 70 -13.45 4.86 18.94
CA GLU A 70 -14.58 4.23 19.68
C GLU A 70 -15.52 5.30 20.28
N THR A 71 -15.03 6.51 20.58
CA THR A 71 -15.89 7.64 20.98
C THR A 71 -16.78 8.10 19.82
N CYS A 72 -16.27 8.10 18.58
CA CYS A 72 -17.03 8.46 17.38
C CYS A 72 -18.17 7.47 17.09
N ARG A 73 -17.94 6.18 17.35
CA ARG A 73 -18.85 5.05 17.07
C ARG A 73 -20.28 5.23 17.60
N ALA A 74 -20.43 5.87 18.77
CA ALA A 74 -21.73 6.08 19.41
C ALA A 74 -22.64 7.07 18.64
N CYS A 75 -22.06 7.93 17.81
CA CYS A 75 -22.78 8.86 16.92
C CYS A 75 -22.70 8.46 15.44
N HIS A 76 -21.60 7.81 15.02
CA HIS A 76 -21.27 7.50 13.62
C HIS A 76 -21.03 5.99 13.40
N PRO A 77 -22.02 5.11 13.70
CA PRO A 77 -21.81 3.66 13.70
C PRO A 77 -21.52 3.08 12.30
N SER A 78 -22.03 3.68 11.22
CA SER A 78 -21.77 3.22 9.84
C SER A 78 -20.40 3.66 9.32
N GLN A 79 -19.99 4.90 9.57
CA GLN A 79 -18.64 5.37 9.26
C GLN A 79 -17.59 4.60 10.05
N HIS A 80 -17.83 4.34 11.34
CA HIS A 80 -16.97 3.49 12.16
C HIS A 80 -16.93 2.05 11.64
N ALA A 81 -18.05 1.45 11.23
CA ALA A 81 -18.05 0.07 10.74
C ALA A 81 -17.23 -0.09 9.44
N THR A 82 -17.31 0.87 8.53
CA THR A 82 -16.56 0.87 7.27
C THR A 82 -15.07 1.17 7.49
N TRP A 83 -14.75 2.20 8.29
CA TRP A 83 -13.37 2.45 8.74
C TRP A 83 -12.76 1.24 9.45
N TYR A 84 -13.51 0.53 10.30
CA TYR A 84 -12.97 -0.58 11.08
C TYR A 84 -12.50 -1.77 10.22
N ALA A 85 -13.15 -1.98 9.07
CA ALA A 85 -12.76 -2.96 8.08
C ALA A 85 -11.59 -2.51 7.17
N SER A 86 -11.30 -1.20 7.12
CA SER A 86 -10.30 -0.63 6.22
C SER A 86 -8.85 -0.93 6.63
N PHE A 87 -7.96 -0.94 5.65
CA PHE A 87 -6.52 -1.09 5.85
C PHE A 87 -5.85 0.11 6.53
N HIS A 88 -6.50 1.29 6.56
CA HIS A 88 -6.06 2.44 7.33
C HIS A 88 -5.98 2.13 8.83
N ARG A 89 -7.02 1.50 9.40
CA ARG A 89 -7.00 1.08 10.82
C ARG A 89 -5.91 0.05 11.12
N THR A 90 -5.69 -0.90 10.22
CA THR A 90 -4.79 -2.05 10.44
C THR A 90 -3.34 -1.79 10.01
N MET A 91 -3.00 -0.57 9.57
CA MET A 91 -1.66 -0.23 9.08
C MET A 91 -0.55 -0.45 10.13
N THR A 92 -0.84 -0.23 11.42
CA THR A 92 0.02 -0.67 12.53
C THR A 92 -0.84 -1.08 13.71
N GLN A 93 -0.50 -2.22 14.34
CA GLN A 93 -1.26 -2.81 15.44
C GLN A 93 -0.32 -3.34 16.53
N VAL A 94 -0.85 -3.49 17.74
CA VAL A 94 -0.20 -4.30 18.80
C VAL A 94 -0.21 -5.76 18.37
N ALA A 95 0.87 -6.50 18.64
CA ALA A 95 0.95 -7.93 18.37
C ALA A 95 0.09 -8.71 19.39
N THR A 96 -0.97 -9.36 18.91
CA THR A 96 -1.90 -10.21 19.68
C THR A 96 -2.32 -11.42 18.82
N PRO A 97 -2.97 -12.45 19.38
CA PRO A 97 -3.47 -13.62 18.63
C PRO A 97 -4.43 -13.28 17.48
N GLU A 98 -5.07 -12.12 17.52
CA GLU A 98 -5.98 -11.63 16.47
C GLU A 98 -5.29 -10.81 15.38
N THR A 99 -4.03 -10.39 15.59
CA THR A 99 -3.30 -9.51 14.67
C THR A 99 -2.10 -10.18 14.01
N VAL A 100 -1.38 -11.05 14.73
CA VAL A 100 -0.26 -11.82 14.16
C VAL A 100 -0.80 -12.90 13.23
N ARG A 101 -0.35 -12.88 11.96
CA ARG A 101 -0.83 -13.80 10.91
C ARG A 101 0.14 -14.93 10.56
N ALA A 102 1.42 -14.78 10.87
CA ALA A 102 2.41 -15.86 10.74
C ALA A 102 2.33 -16.81 11.94
N ASP A 103 2.69 -18.08 11.73
CA ASP A 103 2.87 -19.01 12.84
C ASP A 103 4.17 -18.72 13.62
N PHE A 104 4.10 -18.90 14.94
CA PHE A 104 5.18 -18.71 15.92
C PHE A 104 5.34 -19.94 16.84
N ASP A 105 4.54 -21.01 16.73
CA ASP A 105 4.60 -22.16 17.64
C ASP A 105 5.76 -23.12 17.32
N GLY A 106 6.98 -22.71 17.70
CA GLY A 106 8.21 -23.50 17.50
C GLY A 106 8.80 -23.44 16.08
N VAL A 107 8.28 -22.55 15.23
CA VAL A 107 8.70 -22.37 13.83
C VAL A 107 10.19 -22.00 13.74
N VAL A 108 10.87 -22.60 12.76
CA VAL A 108 12.24 -22.23 12.37
C VAL A 108 12.16 -21.55 11.00
N VAL A 109 12.80 -20.39 10.89
CA VAL A 109 12.87 -19.60 9.67
C VAL A 109 14.33 -19.56 9.22
N ASP A 110 14.64 -20.37 8.21
CA ASP A 110 15.96 -20.39 7.56
C ASP A 110 16.11 -19.25 6.54
N ALA A 111 15.00 -18.70 6.04
CA ALA A 111 14.93 -17.58 5.08
C ALA A 111 15.23 -16.20 5.71
N VAL A 112 16.35 -16.08 6.42
CA VAL A 112 16.87 -14.82 7.00
C VAL A 112 18.40 -14.75 6.94
N PRO A 113 19.02 -13.56 6.94
CA PRO A 113 20.49 -13.46 6.93
C PRO A 113 21.12 -13.93 8.25
N GLY A 114 22.06 -14.88 8.19
CA GLY A 114 22.79 -15.41 9.34
C GLY A 114 22.36 -16.83 9.70
N ARG A 115 22.29 -17.15 11.00
CA ARG A 115 21.77 -18.43 11.50
C ARG A 115 20.25 -18.36 11.64
N PRO A 116 19.51 -19.45 11.39
CA PRO A 116 18.04 -19.46 11.32
C PRO A 116 17.37 -18.79 12.54
N MET A 117 16.33 -18.00 12.28
CA MET A 117 15.50 -17.41 13.33
C MET A 117 14.56 -18.48 13.91
N ARG A 118 14.36 -18.47 15.22
CA ARG A 118 13.44 -19.38 15.92
C ARG A 118 12.31 -18.57 16.52
N LEU A 119 11.08 -18.96 16.23
CA LEU A 119 9.88 -18.32 16.75
C LEU A 119 9.30 -19.17 17.88
N GLU A 120 8.74 -18.51 18.88
CA GLU A 120 8.12 -19.14 20.04
C GLU A 120 6.89 -18.34 20.47
N ARG A 121 5.71 -18.96 20.49
CA ARG A 121 4.51 -18.40 21.12
C ARG A 121 4.47 -18.80 22.60
N ARG A 122 4.09 -17.88 23.48
CA ARG A 122 3.83 -18.15 24.90
C ARG A 122 2.50 -17.53 25.30
N ASP A 123 1.48 -18.35 25.46
CA ASP A 123 0.10 -17.90 25.69
C ASP A 123 -0.34 -16.89 24.60
N ASP A 124 -0.34 -15.59 24.88
CA ASP A 124 -0.64 -14.53 23.90
C ASP A 124 0.57 -13.66 23.52
N GLU A 125 1.77 -13.98 24.01
CA GLU A 125 3.03 -13.33 23.64
C GLU A 125 3.73 -14.02 22.45
N PHE A 126 4.39 -13.21 21.64
CA PHE A 126 5.17 -13.65 20.49
C PHE A 126 6.65 -13.36 20.71
N TRP A 127 7.51 -14.36 20.55
CA TRP A 127 8.94 -14.25 20.79
C TRP A 127 9.76 -14.75 19.59
N ALA A 128 10.90 -14.11 19.37
CA ALA A 128 11.88 -14.54 18.37
C ALA A 128 13.27 -14.64 19.00
N GLU A 129 14.04 -15.64 18.58
CA GLU A 129 15.48 -15.76 18.81
C GLU A 129 16.22 -15.76 17.48
N PHE A 130 17.16 -14.83 17.33
CA PHE A 130 17.86 -14.56 16.07
C PHE A 130 19.26 -14.00 16.33
N ASP A 131 20.02 -13.79 15.26
CA ASP A 131 21.37 -13.23 15.31
C ASP A 131 21.32 -11.72 15.54
N ASP A 132 22.10 -11.21 16.50
CA ASP A 132 22.03 -9.82 16.95
C ASP A 132 22.38 -8.81 15.83
N PRO A 133 21.45 -7.94 15.40
CA PRO A 133 21.70 -6.96 14.35
C PRO A 133 22.64 -5.84 14.80
N GLY A 134 22.75 -5.57 16.11
CA GLY A 134 23.65 -4.55 16.67
C GLY A 134 25.12 -5.00 16.80
N TRP A 135 25.44 -6.24 16.42
CA TRP A 135 26.80 -6.77 16.55
C TRP A 135 27.73 -6.33 15.41
N GLU A 136 28.65 -5.44 15.75
CA GLU A 136 29.73 -4.91 14.89
C GLU A 136 30.94 -5.85 14.71
N GLY A 137 31.05 -6.89 15.55
CA GLY A 137 32.17 -7.84 15.51
C GLY A 137 32.08 -8.89 14.38
N PRO A 138 32.96 -9.91 14.37
CA PRO A 138 32.96 -10.95 13.35
C PRO A 138 31.59 -11.67 13.26
N PRO A 139 31.02 -11.88 12.05
CA PRO A 139 29.73 -12.56 11.91
C PRO A 139 29.68 -13.97 12.50
N SER A 140 30.82 -14.68 12.51
CA SER A 140 30.98 -16.00 13.16
C SER A 140 30.84 -15.97 14.68
N GLU A 141 31.07 -14.80 15.30
CA GLU A 141 31.03 -14.59 16.76
C GLU A 141 29.75 -13.86 17.20
N ARG A 142 28.88 -13.48 16.25
CA ARG A 142 27.64 -12.75 16.53
C ARG A 142 26.80 -13.48 17.59
N PRO A 143 26.38 -12.81 18.67
CA PRO A 143 25.54 -13.43 19.70
C PRO A 143 24.14 -13.76 19.15
N ARG A 144 23.45 -14.65 19.86
CA ARG A 144 22.00 -14.85 19.70
C ARG A 144 21.29 -13.97 20.71
N ILE A 145 20.31 -13.20 20.25
CA ILE A 145 19.39 -12.48 21.13
C ILE A 145 18.01 -13.10 21.03
N ARG A 146 17.28 -13.07 22.16
CA ARG A 146 15.85 -13.37 22.24
C ARG A 146 15.12 -12.07 22.58
N ARG A 147 14.03 -11.78 21.88
CA ARG A 147 13.21 -10.57 22.04
C ARG A 147 11.71 -10.87 21.85
N GLN A 148 10.88 -10.05 22.48
CA GLN A 148 9.42 -10.10 22.35
C GLN A 148 8.98 -9.24 21.18
N VAL A 149 8.19 -9.81 20.27
CA VAL A 149 7.46 -9.08 19.23
C VAL A 149 6.24 -8.45 19.88
N VAL A 150 6.10 -7.14 19.74
CA VAL A 150 5.12 -6.32 20.49
C VAL A 150 4.19 -5.52 19.58
N MET A 151 4.58 -5.27 18.33
CA MET A 151 3.80 -4.54 17.33
C MET A 151 4.04 -5.10 15.92
N ILE A 152 3.09 -4.86 15.02
CA ILE A 152 3.17 -5.20 13.59
C ILE A 152 2.85 -3.97 12.71
N THR A 153 3.42 -3.91 11.52
CA THR A 153 3.10 -2.91 10.48
C THR A 153 2.87 -3.60 9.14
N GLY A 154 1.95 -3.06 8.34
CA GLY A 154 1.47 -3.68 7.10
C GLY A 154 0.28 -4.60 7.38
N SER A 155 -0.74 -4.54 6.51
CA SER A 155 -2.07 -5.09 6.81
C SER A 155 -2.47 -6.30 5.98
N HIS A 156 -2.27 -6.28 4.65
CA HIS A 156 -2.90 -7.24 3.73
C HIS A 156 -1.97 -7.99 2.75
N HIS A 157 -0.79 -7.47 2.41
CA HIS A 157 0.20 -8.21 1.58
C HIS A 157 1.43 -8.70 2.36
N GLN A 158 1.91 -7.93 3.33
CA GLN A 158 3.07 -8.28 4.14
C GLN A 158 2.94 -7.78 5.58
N HIS A 159 3.46 -8.55 6.53
CA HIS A 159 3.56 -8.21 7.95
C HIS A 159 5.01 -8.03 8.36
N ILE A 160 5.34 -6.80 8.77
CA ILE A 160 6.62 -6.42 9.37
C ILE A 160 6.47 -6.49 10.89
N TYR A 161 7.32 -7.29 11.55
CA TYR A 161 7.24 -7.56 12.99
C TYR A 161 8.28 -6.75 13.78
N TRP A 162 7.80 -5.97 14.75
CA TRP A 162 8.61 -5.11 15.59
C TRP A 162 8.77 -5.69 17.00
N TYR A 163 10.02 -5.72 17.47
CA TYR A 163 10.36 -6.22 18.79
C TYR A 163 10.80 -5.09 19.73
N ALA A 164 10.50 -5.27 21.02
CA ALA A 164 10.98 -4.41 22.09
C ALA A 164 12.50 -4.55 22.24
N THR A 165 13.28 -3.48 22.09
CA THR A 165 14.75 -3.59 22.13
C THR A 165 15.27 -3.95 23.53
N GLY A 166 14.56 -3.49 24.55
CA GLY A 166 14.95 -3.50 25.96
C GLY A 166 15.27 -2.10 26.51
N HIS A 167 15.40 -1.10 25.63
CA HIS A 167 15.61 0.31 25.99
C HIS A 167 14.30 1.10 25.86
N GLU A 168 13.67 1.39 26.99
CA GLU A 168 12.40 2.16 27.08
C GLU A 168 11.35 1.69 26.05
N ARG A 169 10.64 2.60 25.36
CA ARG A 169 9.65 2.27 24.33
C ARG A 169 10.25 2.10 22.93
N THR A 170 11.55 1.86 22.83
CA THR A 170 12.26 1.72 21.56
C THR A 170 11.93 0.38 20.89
N LEU A 171 11.62 0.43 19.59
CA LEU A 171 11.42 -0.75 18.75
C LEU A 171 12.56 -0.93 17.74
N ASN A 172 12.84 -2.18 17.39
CA ASN A 172 13.58 -2.57 16.17
C ASN A 172 12.84 -3.73 15.49
N VAL A 173 13.32 -4.20 14.36
CA VAL A 173 12.57 -5.06 13.43
C VAL A 173 13.24 -6.41 13.23
N LEU A 174 12.44 -7.48 13.13
CA LEU A 174 12.97 -8.81 12.82
C LEU A 174 13.77 -8.83 11.50
N PRO A 175 14.75 -9.75 11.35
CA PRO A 175 15.55 -9.85 10.12
C PRO A 175 14.74 -10.33 8.91
N GLY A 176 13.62 -11.00 9.15
CA GLY A 176 12.62 -11.35 8.14
C GLY A 176 11.26 -10.70 8.42
N ALA A 177 10.42 -10.65 7.39
CA ALA A 177 9.01 -10.31 7.46
C ALA A 177 8.20 -11.38 6.70
N TYR A 178 6.87 -11.39 6.88
CA TYR A 178 6.01 -12.46 6.37
C TYR A 178 5.13 -11.96 5.22
N LEU A 179 5.14 -12.68 4.11
CA LEU A 179 4.27 -12.46 2.96
C LEU A 179 2.96 -13.21 3.18
N LEU A 180 1.84 -12.50 3.05
CA LEU A 180 0.51 -13.02 3.36
C LEU A 180 -0.09 -13.82 2.19
N ASP A 181 0.21 -13.42 0.95
CA ASP A 181 -0.32 -14.07 -0.26
C ASP A 181 0.40 -15.40 -0.58
N GLU A 182 1.70 -15.52 -0.26
CA GLU A 182 2.48 -16.75 -0.40
C GLU A 182 2.66 -17.55 0.90
N GLU A 183 2.11 -17.08 2.02
CA GLU A 183 2.24 -17.69 3.37
C GLU A 183 3.69 -18.03 3.78
N GLN A 184 4.66 -17.18 3.41
CA GLN A 184 6.09 -17.44 3.59
C GLN A 184 6.85 -16.32 4.32
N TRP A 185 7.91 -16.69 5.04
CA TRP A 185 8.89 -15.74 5.58
C TRP A 185 9.93 -15.35 4.52
N THR A 186 10.37 -14.09 4.54
CA THR A 186 11.32 -13.54 3.55
C THR A 186 12.28 -12.54 4.23
N PRO A 187 13.58 -12.52 3.86
CA PRO A 187 14.53 -11.51 4.33
C PRO A 187 14.05 -10.08 4.00
N ARG A 188 14.11 -9.13 4.93
CA ARG A 188 13.60 -7.77 4.65
C ARG A 188 14.31 -7.05 3.50
N SER A 189 15.56 -7.40 3.19
CA SER A 189 16.28 -6.89 2.03
C SER A 189 15.66 -7.30 0.70
N ALA A 190 14.94 -8.43 0.67
CA ALA A 190 14.31 -8.98 -0.52
C ALA A 190 12.90 -8.42 -0.77
N LEU A 191 12.39 -7.52 0.09
CA LEU A 191 11.06 -6.91 -0.01
C LEU A 191 11.04 -5.52 -0.63
N VAL A 192 12.19 -4.84 -0.64
CA VAL A 192 12.38 -3.50 -1.22
C VAL A 192 13.38 -3.58 -2.36
N LEU A 193 13.17 -2.80 -3.42
CA LEU A 193 14.14 -2.73 -4.51
C LEU A 193 15.37 -1.95 -4.03
N SER A 194 16.36 -2.70 -3.55
CA SER A 194 17.60 -2.21 -2.93
C SER A 194 18.84 -2.87 -3.55
N PRO A 195 20.02 -2.20 -3.56
CA PRO A 195 21.18 -2.71 -4.29
C PRO A 195 21.67 -4.06 -3.77
N PRO A 196 22.10 -4.98 -4.67
CA PRO A 196 22.58 -6.30 -4.28
C PRO A 196 23.77 -6.20 -3.31
N ASN A 197 23.71 -6.96 -2.21
CA ASN A 197 24.65 -6.96 -1.08
C ASN A 197 24.61 -5.71 -0.18
N GLN A 198 23.69 -4.76 -0.39
CA GLN A 198 23.44 -3.67 0.55
C GLN A 198 22.34 -4.09 1.54
N GLY A 199 22.68 -4.22 2.82
CA GLY A 199 21.72 -4.57 3.86
C GLY A 199 20.72 -3.43 4.12
N VAL A 200 19.43 -3.76 4.22
CA VAL A 200 18.41 -2.82 4.71
C VAL A 200 18.61 -2.63 6.21
N ALA A 201 18.66 -1.36 6.64
CA ALA A 201 19.01 -0.99 8.00
C ALA A 201 18.08 -1.64 9.06
N THR A 202 18.68 -2.03 10.18
CA THR A 202 18.06 -2.64 11.38
C THR A 202 18.33 -1.74 12.59
N LEU A 203 17.85 -0.49 12.51
CA LEU A 203 18.14 0.52 13.54
C LEU A 203 17.10 0.46 14.67
N ASP A 204 17.60 0.35 15.90
CA ASP A 204 16.83 0.65 17.10
C ASP A 204 16.26 2.08 16.98
N GLY A 205 14.95 2.21 17.21
CA GLY A 205 14.21 3.47 17.08
C GLY A 205 13.66 3.74 15.66
N HIS A 206 13.91 2.89 14.66
CA HIS A 206 13.47 3.17 13.28
C HIS A 206 11.94 3.31 13.14
N TRP A 207 11.15 2.45 13.80
CA TRP A 207 9.68 2.63 13.81
C TRP A 207 9.29 3.93 14.52
N ASN A 208 9.90 4.18 15.68
CA ASN A 208 9.64 5.35 16.53
C ASN A 208 9.96 6.67 15.83
N ALA A 209 10.90 6.70 14.88
CA ALA A 209 11.30 7.91 14.17
C ALA A 209 10.65 8.07 12.78
N ILE A 210 10.53 6.98 12.01
CA ILE A 210 10.15 7.03 10.59
C ILE A 210 8.71 6.53 10.39
N CYS A 211 8.40 5.33 10.88
CA CYS A 211 7.11 4.69 10.59
C CYS A 211 5.94 5.32 11.35
N ILE A 212 6.15 5.79 12.58
CA ILE A 212 5.11 6.40 13.43
C ILE A 212 4.37 7.54 12.70
N VAL A 213 5.11 8.30 11.89
CA VAL A 213 4.71 9.60 11.32
C VAL A 213 3.60 9.46 10.28
N CYS A 214 3.53 8.31 9.60
CA CYS A 214 2.53 8.02 8.57
C CYS A 214 1.65 6.79 8.90
N HIS A 215 1.95 6.01 9.94
CA HIS A 215 1.22 4.77 10.28
C HIS A 215 0.49 4.81 11.65
N THR A 216 0.41 5.98 12.29
CA THR A 216 -0.31 6.18 13.56
C THR A 216 -1.06 7.50 13.57
N THR A 217 -1.93 7.70 14.56
CA THR A 217 -2.65 8.96 14.74
C THR A 217 -2.02 9.77 15.87
N HIS A 218 -1.60 11.01 15.56
CA HIS A 218 -0.95 11.95 16.49
C HIS A 218 0.17 11.30 17.31
N GLY A 219 1.13 10.70 16.59
CA GLY A 219 2.31 10.08 17.19
C GLY A 219 3.34 11.11 17.66
N LYS A 220 3.93 10.86 18.83
CA LYS A 220 5.01 11.64 19.44
C LYS A 220 6.15 10.70 19.79
N THR A 221 7.36 11.00 19.32
CA THR A 221 8.53 10.12 19.53
C THR A 221 9.05 10.23 20.97
N GLN A 222 8.93 11.42 21.56
CA GLN A 222 9.55 11.88 22.80
C GLN A 222 11.08 11.75 22.83
N PHE A 223 11.72 11.78 21.65
CA PHE A 223 13.17 11.86 21.54
C PHE A 223 13.68 13.22 22.03
N ASP A 224 14.67 13.22 22.92
CA ASP A 224 15.27 14.45 23.45
C ASP A 224 16.30 15.07 22.48
N THR A 225 16.83 14.30 21.54
CA THR A 225 17.72 14.72 20.45
C THR A 225 17.16 14.33 19.06
N PRO A 226 17.63 14.93 17.95
CA PRO A 226 17.24 14.50 16.61
C PRO A 226 17.63 13.04 16.32
N TYR A 227 16.82 12.31 15.55
CA TYR A 227 17.07 10.90 15.28
C TYR A 227 18.43 10.67 14.60
N ARG A 228 19.18 9.67 15.08
CA ARG A 228 20.56 9.34 14.65
C ARG A 228 21.63 10.41 14.93
N SER A 229 21.33 11.47 15.67
CA SER A 229 22.36 12.45 16.08
C SER A 229 23.29 11.91 17.18
N GLU A 230 22.76 11.10 18.09
CA GLU A 230 23.49 10.38 19.15
C GLU A 230 23.05 8.89 19.18
N PRO A 231 23.75 7.98 19.88
CA PRO A 231 23.33 6.59 20.02
C PRO A 231 21.97 6.48 20.72
N ILE A 232 21.05 5.68 20.18
CA ILE A 232 19.66 5.56 20.68
C ILE A 232 19.57 5.05 22.14
N ALA A 233 20.56 4.30 22.62
CA ALA A 233 20.65 3.85 24.02
C ALA A 233 20.99 4.98 25.01
N ASP A 234 21.51 6.11 24.52
CA ASP A 234 21.80 7.32 25.29
C ASP A 234 20.68 8.39 25.16
N GLN A 235 19.67 8.14 24.31
CA GLN A 235 18.49 9.01 24.11
C GLN A 235 17.28 8.56 24.96
N ALA A 236 16.40 9.50 25.29
CA ALA A 236 15.10 9.21 25.90
C ALA A 236 14.06 8.78 24.84
N VAL A 237 13.24 7.77 25.14
CA VAL A 237 12.23 7.20 24.20
C VAL A 237 10.96 6.77 24.96
N ASP A 238 10.10 7.73 25.33
CA ASP A 238 8.78 7.46 25.95
C ASP A 238 7.60 7.56 24.94
N THR A 239 7.83 7.16 23.69
CA THR A 239 6.90 7.29 22.54
C THR A 239 5.42 7.02 22.83
N THR A 240 4.55 7.94 22.39
CA THR A 240 3.08 7.86 22.52
C THR A 240 2.37 8.07 21.18
N VAL A 241 1.10 7.65 21.10
CA VAL A 241 0.16 7.94 19.99
C VAL A 241 -1.22 8.25 20.56
N ALA A 242 -2.09 8.96 19.82
CA ALA A 242 -3.51 9.01 20.14
C ALA A 242 -4.20 7.66 19.86
N GLU A 243 -3.90 7.04 18.72
CA GLU A 243 -4.42 5.72 18.34
C GLU A 243 -3.43 5.02 17.37
N PHE A 244 -3.37 3.69 17.41
CA PHE A 244 -2.58 2.89 16.47
C PHE A 244 -3.31 2.71 15.14
N GLY A 245 -2.56 2.80 14.03
CA GLY A 245 -3.14 2.93 12.70
C GLY A 245 -3.69 4.34 12.44
N ILE A 246 -4.32 4.51 11.29
CA ILE A 246 -4.94 5.77 10.87
C ILE A 246 -6.40 5.77 11.32
N ALA A 247 -6.65 6.50 12.40
CA ALA A 247 -7.92 6.67 13.09
C ALA A 247 -8.72 7.85 12.55
N CYS A 248 -9.99 8.00 12.99
CA CYS A 248 -10.86 9.09 12.55
C CYS A 248 -10.19 10.48 12.68
N GLU A 249 -9.50 10.72 13.79
CA GLU A 249 -8.93 12.03 14.13
C GLU A 249 -7.66 12.38 13.32
N ALA A 250 -7.09 11.44 12.55
CA ALA A 250 -6.03 11.74 11.58
C ALA A 250 -6.57 12.53 10.36
N CYS A 251 -7.82 12.24 9.95
CA CYS A 251 -8.48 12.90 8.81
C CYS A 251 -9.43 14.02 9.22
N HIS A 252 -9.99 13.96 10.44
CA HIS A 252 -10.98 14.92 10.95
C HIS A 252 -10.42 15.92 11.98
N GLY A 253 -9.20 15.70 12.50
CA GLY A 253 -8.61 16.47 13.59
C GLY A 253 -9.07 16.03 14.99
N PRO A 254 -8.49 16.60 16.06
CA PRO A 254 -8.85 16.27 17.45
C PRO A 254 -10.31 16.63 17.76
N ALA A 255 -11.10 15.66 18.21
CA ALA A 255 -12.56 15.75 18.27
C ALA A 255 -13.15 16.06 19.66
N ALA A 256 -12.33 16.38 20.69
CA ALA A 256 -12.83 16.63 22.04
C ALA A 256 -13.92 17.73 22.11
N ASP A 257 -13.71 18.88 21.46
CA ASP A 257 -14.70 19.97 21.44
C ASP A 257 -15.95 19.60 20.63
N HIS A 258 -15.78 18.86 19.52
CA HIS A 258 -16.90 18.33 18.74
C HIS A 258 -17.79 17.41 19.57
N VAL A 259 -17.18 16.46 20.29
CA VAL A 259 -17.87 15.52 21.19
C VAL A 259 -18.49 16.28 22.38
N ALA A 260 -17.78 17.25 22.97
CA ALA A 260 -18.31 18.06 24.06
C ALA A 260 -19.57 18.84 23.65
N ALA A 261 -19.56 19.48 22.49
CA ALA A 261 -20.70 20.21 21.95
C ALA A 261 -21.87 19.28 21.59
N ASN A 262 -21.61 18.18 20.87
CA ASN A 262 -22.64 17.31 20.31
C ASN A 262 -23.21 16.26 21.27
N ARG A 263 -22.69 16.16 22.50
CA ARG A 263 -23.40 15.54 23.63
C ARG A 263 -24.83 16.07 23.78
N SER A 264 -25.08 17.34 23.46
CA SER A 264 -26.43 17.91 23.45
C SER A 264 -27.28 17.41 22.26
N PRO A 265 -28.41 16.71 22.49
CA PRO A 265 -29.30 16.30 21.40
C PRO A 265 -29.96 17.50 20.72
N THR A 266 -30.26 18.58 21.44
CA THR A 266 -30.88 19.78 20.86
C THR A 266 -29.96 20.49 19.89
N ARG A 267 -28.63 20.48 20.13
CA ARG A 267 -27.64 20.95 19.14
C ARG A 267 -27.68 20.09 17.89
N ARG A 268 -27.61 18.76 18.02
CA ARG A 268 -27.59 17.84 16.87
C ARG A 268 -28.84 17.96 16.00
N TYR A 269 -30.03 18.06 16.61
CA TYR A 269 -31.27 18.29 15.86
C TYR A 269 -31.35 19.70 15.26
N ALA A 270 -30.77 20.72 15.89
CA ALA A 270 -30.70 22.06 15.31
C ALA A 270 -29.79 22.10 14.06
N LEU A 271 -28.60 21.51 14.13
CA LEU A 271 -27.69 21.38 12.97
C LEU A 271 -28.33 20.61 11.81
N HIS A 272 -28.95 19.47 12.11
CA HIS A 272 -29.64 18.65 11.11
C HIS A 272 -30.82 19.37 10.45
N ALA A 273 -31.40 20.38 11.11
CA ALA A 273 -32.51 21.18 10.58
C ALA A 273 -32.08 22.53 9.99
N SER A 274 -30.78 22.87 9.99
CA SER A 274 -30.26 24.14 9.46
C SER A 274 -29.41 24.00 8.20
N ASP A 275 -29.18 22.78 7.71
CA ASP A 275 -28.31 22.43 6.56
C ASP A 275 -26.86 22.96 6.64
N THR A 276 -26.45 23.52 7.78
CA THR A 276 -25.10 24.03 8.03
C THR A 276 -24.17 22.92 8.49
N ALA A 277 -22.95 22.90 7.95
CA ALA A 277 -21.86 22.09 8.48
C ALA A 277 -21.62 22.36 9.98
N ASP A 278 -21.13 21.35 10.71
CA ASP A 278 -20.67 21.55 12.07
C ASP A 278 -19.26 22.18 12.05
N PRO A 279 -19.04 23.39 12.60
CA PRO A 279 -17.74 24.05 12.60
C PRO A 279 -16.76 23.53 13.67
N THR A 280 -17.13 22.51 14.45
CA THR A 280 -16.29 21.96 15.54
C THR A 280 -15.43 20.76 15.13
N ILE A 281 -15.58 20.28 13.88
CA ILE A 281 -14.79 19.17 13.32
C ILE A 281 -14.57 19.40 11.83
N VAL A 282 -13.46 18.91 11.28
CA VAL A 282 -13.19 19.02 9.84
C VAL A 282 -13.90 17.90 9.09
N GLU A 283 -14.46 18.25 7.93
CA GLU A 283 -14.98 17.30 6.94
C GLU A 283 -14.17 17.49 5.66
N PRO A 284 -13.23 16.57 5.32
CA PRO A 284 -12.33 16.75 4.19
C PRO A 284 -13.03 17.00 2.85
N THR A 285 -14.23 16.45 2.63
CA THR A 285 -15.02 16.66 1.40
C THR A 285 -15.66 18.06 1.29
N ARG A 286 -15.56 18.89 2.35
CA ARG A 286 -16.03 20.29 2.38
C ARG A 286 -14.91 21.33 2.37
N LEU A 287 -13.65 20.89 2.34
CA LEU A 287 -12.49 21.76 2.16
C LEU A 287 -12.36 22.18 0.69
N ASP A 288 -11.58 23.24 0.41
CA ASP A 288 -11.12 23.50 -0.95
C ASP A 288 -10.25 22.34 -1.48
N PRO A 289 -10.14 22.14 -2.82
CA PRO A 289 -9.46 20.98 -3.38
C PRO A 289 -8.00 20.79 -2.93
N GLN A 290 -7.29 21.89 -2.67
CA GLN A 290 -5.92 21.86 -2.17
C GLN A 290 -5.87 21.30 -0.75
N ARG A 291 -6.59 21.93 0.19
CA ARG A 291 -6.67 21.47 1.58
C ARG A 291 -7.25 20.06 1.69
N SER A 292 -8.28 19.75 0.90
CA SER A 292 -8.92 18.43 0.86
C SER A 292 -7.91 17.33 0.49
N SER A 293 -7.12 17.56 -0.56
CA SER A 293 -6.08 16.63 -1.02
C SER A 293 -4.90 16.55 -0.03
N GLN A 294 -4.58 17.65 0.66
CA GLN A 294 -3.54 17.68 1.68
C GLN A 294 -3.84 16.83 2.93
N VAL A 295 -5.11 16.56 3.25
CA VAL A 295 -5.48 15.61 4.32
C VAL A 295 -4.94 14.21 4.03
N CYS A 296 -4.89 13.80 2.76
CA CYS A 296 -4.23 12.57 2.31
C CYS A 296 -2.70 12.77 2.17
N GLY A 297 -2.29 13.92 1.62
CA GLY A 297 -0.90 14.30 1.43
C GLY A 297 -0.04 14.35 2.70
N GLN A 298 -0.64 14.46 3.89
CA GLN A 298 0.11 14.39 5.16
C GLN A 298 0.81 13.03 5.38
N CYS A 299 0.36 11.96 4.70
CA CYS A 299 0.99 10.63 4.71
C CYS A 299 1.43 10.20 3.30
N HIS A 300 0.55 10.33 2.30
CA HIS A 300 0.77 9.87 0.92
C HIS A 300 1.63 10.84 0.10
N SER A 301 2.70 11.40 0.66
CA SER A 301 3.60 12.32 -0.04
C SER A 301 5.07 12.11 0.26
N ILE A 302 5.91 12.58 -0.67
CA ILE A 302 7.35 12.70 -0.49
C ILE A 302 7.60 14.06 0.14
N TRP A 303 7.96 14.08 1.42
CA TRP A 303 8.15 15.28 2.21
C TRP A 303 9.33 15.15 3.20
N GLU A 304 9.85 16.29 3.63
CA GLU A 304 10.92 16.39 4.65
C GLU A 304 10.62 17.52 5.65
N PHE A 305 11.24 17.46 6.82
CA PHE A 305 11.32 18.61 7.73
C PHE A 305 12.22 19.69 7.13
N ARG A 306 11.89 20.98 7.31
CA ARG A 306 12.69 22.08 6.75
C ARG A 306 13.98 22.31 7.54
N ASN A 307 13.98 21.95 8.83
CA ASN A 307 15.14 22.01 9.71
C ASN A 307 14.94 21.13 10.97
N LEU A 308 16.02 20.89 11.72
CA LEU A 308 16.03 20.05 12.92
C LEU A 308 15.19 20.58 14.10
N ALA A 309 14.83 21.87 14.13
CA ALA A 309 13.93 22.39 15.16
C ALA A 309 12.46 22.03 14.87
N ASP A 310 12.07 21.94 13.58
CA ASP A 310 10.74 21.45 13.18
C ASP A 310 10.60 19.95 13.52
N GLU A 311 11.65 19.16 13.24
CA GLU A 311 11.74 17.74 13.65
C GLU A 311 11.61 17.62 15.18
N ARG A 312 12.35 18.43 15.95
CA ARG A 312 12.31 18.38 17.41
C ARG A 312 10.94 18.80 17.99
N ALA A 313 10.27 19.77 17.38
CA ALA A 313 8.90 20.13 17.75
C ALA A 313 7.94 18.95 17.47
N ALA A 314 8.04 18.33 16.28
CA ALA A 314 7.23 17.16 15.95
C ALA A 314 7.50 15.94 16.85
N ASN A 315 8.75 15.75 17.30
CA ASN A 315 9.13 14.69 18.23
C ASN A 315 8.46 14.85 19.61
N ALA A 316 8.32 16.09 20.11
CA ALA A 316 7.78 16.39 21.44
C ALA A 316 6.25 16.61 21.46
N ASP A 317 5.73 17.40 20.51
CA ASP A 317 4.33 17.85 20.49
C ASP A 317 3.47 17.08 19.46
N GLY A 318 4.09 16.25 18.62
CA GLY A 318 3.48 15.63 17.45
C GLY A 318 3.52 16.55 16.22
N LEU A 319 3.26 15.99 15.04
CA LEU A 319 3.24 16.77 13.78
C LEU A 319 2.32 18.00 13.91
N PRO A 320 2.73 19.21 13.52
CA PRO A 320 1.94 20.43 13.76
C PRO A 320 0.75 20.61 12.80
N TYR A 321 0.75 19.96 11.63
CA TYR A 321 -0.36 20.00 10.68
C TYR A 321 -1.65 19.44 11.29
N ARG A 322 -2.78 20.14 11.12
CA ARG A 322 -4.13 19.59 11.31
C ARG A 322 -4.88 19.56 9.97
N PRO A 323 -5.80 18.61 9.76
CA PRO A 323 -6.70 18.64 8.61
C PRO A 323 -7.36 20.01 8.47
N GLY A 324 -7.40 20.58 7.26
CA GLY A 324 -7.88 21.94 7.01
C GLY A 324 -6.82 23.06 7.13
N ASP A 325 -5.63 22.79 7.68
CA ASP A 325 -4.47 23.68 7.51
C ASP A 325 -3.88 23.56 6.09
N ASN A 326 -2.91 24.42 5.76
CA ASN A 326 -2.06 24.23 4.58
C ASN A 326 -0.82 23.40 4.94
N LEU A 327 -0.67 22.22 4.33
CA LEU A 327 0.42 21.29 4.63
C LEU A 327 1.82 21.88 4.35
N THR A 328 1.97 22.71 3.32
CA THR A 328 3.28 23.27 2.92
C THR A 328 3.83 24.33 3.88
N ASP A 329 2.98 24.87 4.76
CA ASP A 329 3.40 25.80 5.83
C ASP A 329 4.20 25.08 6.93
N THR A 330 4.02 23.75 7.07
CA THR A 330 4.65 22.94 8.13
C THR A 330 5.68 21.93 7.64
N ARG A 331 5.68 21.59 6.34
CA ARG A 331 6.58 20.58 5.74
C ARG A 331 7.10 21.04 4.39
N PHE A 332 8.28 20.56 3.99
CA PHE A 332 8.74 20.66 2.61
C PHE A 332 8.18 19.48 1.81
N ILE A 333 7.37 19.73 0.77
CA ILE A 333 6.92 18.70 -0.18
C ILE A 333 7.87 18.68 -1.38
N ALA A 334 8.45 17.53 -1.71
CA ALA A 334 9.40 17.39 -2.80
C ALA A 334 8.70 17.36 -4.18
N GLN A 335 9.00 18.31 -5.06
CA GLN A 335 8.49 18.34 -6.44
C GLN A 335 9.63 18.69 -7.40
N PRO A 336 10.31 17.71 -8.03
CA PRO A 336 11.45 17.98 -8.91
C PRO A 336 11.11 18.82 -10.15
N THR A 337 9.83 18.87 -10.51
CA THR A 337 9.22 19.77 -11.51
C THR A 337 9.21 21.24 -11.06
N ALA A 338 8.76 21.51 -9.83
CA ALA A 338 8.46 22.87 -9.35
C ALA A 338 9.54 23.48 -8.44
N ASN A 339 10.21 22.68 -7.61
CA ASN A 339 11.06 23.17 -6.51
C ASN A 339 12.49 22.59 -6.47
N ARG A 340 12.98 22.01 -7.57
CA ARG A 340 14.35 21.42 -7.66
C ARG A 340 15.48 22.35 -7.22
N GLN A 341 15.34 23.65 -7.47
CA GLN A 341 16.32 24.69 -7.16
C GLN A 341 16.05 25.41 -5.82
N SER A 342 15.09 24.92 -5.02
CA SER A 342 14.81 25.48 -3.68
C SER A 342 15.94 25.18 -2.69
N PRO A 343 16.16 26.02 -1.66
CA PRO A 343 17.15 25.74 -0.62
C PRO A 343 16.90 24.40 0.10
N ASP A 344 15.62 24.07 0.35
CA ASP A 344 15.22 22.80 0.98
C ASP A 344 15.70 21.60 0.12
N MET A 345 15.38 21.57 -1.18
CA MET A 345 15.80 20.50 -2.08
C MET A 345 17.33 20.47 -2.28
N GLN A 346 17.99 21.62 -2.35
CA GLN A 346 19.45 21.66 -2.51
C GLN A 346 20.20 21.18 -1.26
N ALA A 347 19.65 21.39 -0.06
CA ALA A 347 20.16 20.79 1.18
C ALA A 347 19.96 19.26 1.17
N LEU A 348 18.77 18.79 0.81
CA LEU A 348 18.43 17.37 0.70
C LEU A 348 19.31 16.63 -0.34
N LEU A 349 19.55 17.24 -1.50
CA LEU A 349 20.45 16.68 -2.52
C LEU A 349 21.93 16.74 -2.16
N ALA A 350 22.33 17.58 -1.19
CA ALA A 350 23.70 17.62 -0.68
C ALA A 350 23.96 16.51 0.36
N THR A 351 22.94 16.08 1.11
CA THR A 351 23.02 14.91 2.00
C THR A 351 22.72 13.60 1.26
N ASP A 352 21.84 13.62 0.27
CA ASP A 352 21.41 12.45 -0.50
C ASP A 352 21.27 12.76 -2.01
N PRO A 353 22.36 12.67 -2.79
CA PRO A 353 22.35 12.94 -4.22
C PRO A 353 21.44 12.02 -5.05
N ASP A 354 21.06 10.86 -4.51
CA ASP A 354 20.22 9.86 -5.18
C ASP A 354 18.74 9.96 -4.81
N PHE A 355 18.35 10.89 -3.92
CA PHE A 355 16.97 11.11 -3.50
C PHE A 355 15.99 11.21 -4.68
N VAL A 356 16.27 12.08 -5.66
CA VAL A 356 15.37 12.25 -6.82
C VAL A 356 15.25 10.97 -7.63
N ARG A 357 16.35 10.24 -7.88
CA ARG A 357 16.34 9.01 -8.68
C ARG A 357 15.66 7.83 -7.98
N GLY A 358 15.65 7.83 -6.65
CA GLY A 358 15.02 6.81 -5.81
C GLY A 358 13.52 7.02 -5.57
N SER A 359 13.00 8.23 -5.76
CA SER A 359 11.58 8.55 -5.55
C SER A 359 10.83 8.99 -6.82
N PHE A 360 11.54 9.47 -7.84
CA PHE A 360 11.00 10.05 -9.06
C PHE A 360 11.73 9.56 -10.32
N TRP A 361 11.06 9.70 -11.46
CA TRP A 361 11.67 9.67 -12.79
C TRP A 361 12.34 11.02 -13.11
N ALA A 362 13.15 11.09 -14.18
CA ALA A 362 13.93 12.30 -14.45
C ALA A 362 13.10 13.50 -14.96
N ASP A 363 11.87 13.26 -15.43
CA ASP A 363 10.83 14.27 -15.70
C ASP A 363 10.18 14.82 -14.42
N GLY A 364 10.43 14.16 -13.27
CA GLY A 364 9.87 14.51 -11.97
C GLY A 364 8.59 13.76 -11.60
N LEU A 365 8.08 12.86 -12.46
CA LEU A 365 6.94 12.01 -12.11
C LEU A 365 7.29 11.00 -11.01
N VAL A 366 6.31 10.64 -10.20
CA VAL A 366 6.48 9.70 -9.07
C VAL A 366 6.90 8.31 -9.58
N ARG A 367 7.91 7.72 -8.94
CA ARG A 367 8.46 6.40 -9.26
C ARG A 367 8.12 5.33 -8.22
N VAL A 368 7.57 5.72 -7.08
CA VAL A 368 7.35 4.85 -5.91
C VAL A 368 5.95 4.97 -5.32
N SER A 369 5.42 3.88 -4.76
CA SER A 369 4.08 3.84 -4.16
C SER A 369 3.99 4.53 -2.79
N GLY A 370 2.78 4.82 -2.34
CA GLY A 370 2.51 5.47 -1.05
C GLY A 370 2.86 6.97 -1.08
N ARG A 371 2.92 7.57 -2.28
CA ARG A 371 3.36 8.95 -2.56
C ARG A 371 2.41 9.67 -3.54
N GLU A 372 1.16 9.22 -3.60
CA GLU A 372 0.18 9.55 -4.65
C GLU A 372 -0.19 11.04 -4.68
N TYR A 373 -0.06 11.77 -3.57
CA TYR A 373 -0.30 13.22 -3.52
C TYR A 373 0.67 14.00 -4.41
N ASN A 374 1.94 13.61 -4.50
CA ASN A 374 2.91 14.25 -5.40
C ASN A 374 2.52 14.02 -6.87
N GLY A 375 1.92 12.87 -7.19
CA GLY A 375 1.39 12.61 -8.53
C GLY A 375 0.16 13.44 -8.84
N LEU A 376 -0.77 13.53 -7.88
CA LEU A 376 -1.99 14.34 -7.97
C LEU A 376 -1.67 15.81 -8.24
N ILE A 377 -0.79 16.44 -7.44
CA ILE A 377 -0.51 17.87 -7.57
C ILE A 377 0.29 18.26 -8.82
N ASP A 378 0.99 17.31 -9.44
CA ASP A 378 1.68 17.49 -10.72
C ASP A 378 0.79 17.09 -11.93
N SER A 379 -0.44 16.63 -11.70
CA SER A 379 -1.39 16.29 -12.77
C SER A 379 -2.04 17.53 -13.40
N PRO A 380 -2.14 17.63 -14.74
CA PRO A 380 -2.93 18.66 -15.42
C PRO A 380 -4.38 18.80 -14.93
N CYS A 381 -5.01 17.70 -14.52
CA CYS A 381 -6.37 17.69 -13.94
C CYS A 381 -6.46 18.37 -12.57
N TYR A 382 -5.32 18.62 -11.91
CA TYR A 382 -5.19 19.41 -10.68
C TYR A 382 -4.70 20.83 -11.00
N THR A 383 -3.60 20.96 -11.75
CA THR A 383 -2.93 22.25 -12.00
C THR A 383 -3.66 23.19 -12.96
N ASN A 384 -4.41 22.65 -13.91
CA ASN A 384 -5.06 23.41 -15.00
C ASN A 384 -6.59 23.47 -14.86
N ALA A 385 -7.14 23.22 -13.67
CA ALA A 385 -8.58 23.23 -13.43
C ALA A 385 -9.14 24.65 -13.23
N ASP A 386 -10.09 25.07 -14.06
CA ASP A 386 -10.68 26.42 -14.02
C ASP A 386 -11.56 26.70 -12.79
N THR A 387 -12.12 25.66 -12.14
CA THR A 387 -13.00 25.79 -10.97
C THR A 387 -12.72 24.69 -9.95
N ALA A 388 -13.10 24.91 -8.69
CA ALA A 388 -12.88 23.96 -7.59
C ALA A 388 -13.61 22.62 -7.80
N GLU A 389 -14.80 22.66 -8.40
CA GLU A 389 -15.62 21.50 -8.75
C GLU A 389 -15.04 20.71 -9.93
N ARG A 390 -14.08 21.30 -10.65
CA ARG A 390 -13.35 20.70 -11.77
C ARG A 390 -11.91 20.31 -11.41
N THR A 391 -11.44 20.63 -10.20
CA THR A 391 -10.12 20.23 -9.71
C THR A 391 -10.15 18.76 -9.26
N LEU A 392 -9.24 17.94 -9.79
CA LEU A 392 -9.06 16.57 -9.33
C LEU A 392 -8.64 16.56 -7.84
N THR A 393 -9.20 15.65 -7.06
CA THR A 393 -8.80 15.40 -5.66
C THR A 393 -8.75 13.90 -5.38
N CYS A 394 -8.20 13.50 -4.23
CA CYS A 394 -8.31 12.12 -3.75
C CYS A 394 -9.79 11.65 -3.68
N PHE A 395 -10.70 12.54 -3.28
CA PHE A 395 -12.14 12.27 -3.14
C PHE A 395 -12.91 12.25 -4.46
N SER A 396 -12.28 12.62 -5.59
CA SER A 396 -12.85 12.42 -6.93
C SER A 396 -12.92 10.94 -7.33
N CYS A 397 -12.14 10.08 -6.66
CA CYS A 397 -12.07 8.63 -6.94
C CYS A 397 -12.30 7.76 -5.68
N HIS A 398 -11.84 8.18 -4.50
CA HIS A 398 -11.97 7.42 -3.25
C HIS A 398 -13.05 7.99 -2.31
N THR A 399 -13.56 7.14 -1.42
CA THR A 399 -14.34 7.57 -0.25
C THR A 399 -13.77 6.93 1.00
N MET A 400 -13.59 7.69 2.09
CA MET A 400 -13.07 7.12 3.34
C MET A 400 -14.11 6.33 4.13
N HIS A 401 -15.40 6.45 3.78
CA HIS A 401 -16.50 5.66 4.32
C HIS A 401 -17.42 5.20 3.20
N GLN A 402 -17.77 3.91 3.16
CA GLN A 402 -18.72 3.38 2.18
C GLN A 402 -20.07 4.10 2.32
N THR A 403 -20.64 4.58 1.22
CA THR A 403 -21.95 5.26 1.23
C THR A 403 -23.10 4.24 1.13
N PRO A 404 -24.33 4.57 1.56
CA PRO A 404 -25.47 3.66 1.48
C PRO A 404 -25.87 3.22 0.06
N GLU A 405 -25.36 3.91 -0.96
CA GLU A 405 -25.62 3.67 -2.39
C GLU A 405 -24.61 2.69 -3.02
N ASP A 406 -23.47 2.44 -2.37
CA ASP A 406 -22.49 1.44 -2.79
C ASP A 406 -23.03 0.03 -2.46
N PRO A 407 -23.28 -0.84 -3.45
CA PRO A 407 -23.94 -2.12 -3.24
C PRO A 407 -23.01 -3.22 -2.73
N ARG A 408 -21.70 -2.96 -2.65
CA ARG A 408 -20.67 -3.98 -2.33
C ARG A 408 -20.70 -4.34 -0.83
N PRO A 409 -20.30 -5.56 -0.45
CA PRO A 409 -19.96 -5.86 0.95
C PRO A 409 -18.85 -4.93 1.45
N VAL A 410 -18.88 -4.56 2.74
CA VAL A 410 -17.87 -3.66 3.35
C VAL A 410 -16.44 -4.19 3.18
N ALA A 411 -16.25 -5.50 3.22
CA ALA A 411 -14.94 -6.13 2.99
C ALA A 411 -14.46 -5.93 1.54
N GLU A 412 -15.32 -6.19 0.56
CA GLU A 412 -15.02 -5.97 -0.87
C GLU A 412 -14.67 -4.49 -1.14
N TRP A 413 -15.45 -3.55 -0.60
CA TRP A 413 -15.15 -2.12 -0.68
C TRP A 413 -13.79 -1.75 -0.05
N ALA A 414 -13.41 -2.37 1.07
CA ALA A 414 -12.12 -2.16 1.71
C ALA A 414 -10.96 -2.75 0.88
N ASP A 415 -11.16 -3.94 0.30
CA ASP A 415 -10.21 -4.62 -0.57
C ASP A 415 -9.96 -3.83 -1.87
N THR A 416 -10.97 -3.14 -2.43
CA THR A 416 -10.82 -2.17 -3.54
C THR A 416 -10.14 -0.85 -3.13
N HIS A 417 -9.30 -0.87 -2.09
CA HIS A 417 -8.55 0.27 -1.56
C HIS A 417 -9.41 1.53 -1.31
N GLN A 418 -10.66 1.31 -0.87
CA GLN A 418 -11.64 2.36 -0.58
C GLN A 418 -11.98 3.27 -1.80
N VAL A 419 -11.81 2.75 -3.01
CA VAL A 419 -12.28 3.40 -4.25
C VAL A 419 -13.82 3.44 -4.23
N SER A 420 -14.40 4.58 -4.60
CA SER A 420 -15.85 4.81 -4.63
C SER A 420 -16.55 3.95 -5.67
N ALA A 421 -17.84 3.62 -5.44
CA ALA A 421 -18.64 2.82 -6.37
C ALA A 421 -18.54 3.33 -7.83
N GLY A 422 -18.13 2.43 -8.74
CA GLY A 422 -17.96 2.73 -10.17
C GLY A 422 -16.63 3.39 -10.55
N MET A 423 -15.87 3.94 -9.59
CA MET A 423 -14.60 4.63 -9.85
C MET A 423 -13.41 3.66 -10.09
N GLU A 424 -13.64 2.35 -10.01
CA GLU A 424 -12.73 1.31 -10.52
C GLU A 424 -12.77 1.19 -12.07
N GLY A 425 -13.68 1.93 -12.71
CA GLY A 425 -13.80 2.03 -14.16
C GLY A 425 -13.85 3.47 -14.65
N ASP A 426 -14.03 3.61 -15.95
CA ASP A 426 -13.82 4.87 -16.68
C ASP A 426 -14.80 5.99 -16.30
N ALA A 427 -15.80 5.70 -15.45
CA ALA A 427 -16.62 6.71 -14.76
C ALA A 427 -15.78 7.74 -14.01
N ALA A 428 -14.66 7.32 -13.40
CA ALA A 428 -13.72 8.22 -12.71
C ALA A 428 -13.13 9.31 -13.60
N CYS A 429 -12.98 9.03 -14.90
CA CYS A 429 -12.55 10.00 -15.90
C CYS A 429 -13.76 10.68 -16.58
N THR A 430 -14.77 9.91 -16.97
CA THR A 430 -15.90 10.42 -17.78
C THR A 430 -16.84 11.34 -17.02
N GLN A 431 -16.86 11.32 -15.67
CA GLN A 431 -17.48 12.37 -14.85
C GLN A 431 -16.96 13.79 -15.16
N CYS A 432 -15.72 13.91 -15.66
CA CYS A 432 -15.14 15.17 -16.11
C CYS A 432 -14.97 15.25 -17.64
N HIS A 433 -15.00 14.11 -18.34
CA HIS A 433 -14.68 13.96 -19.76
C HIS A 433 -15.83 13.34 -20.59
N GLU A 434 -17.09 13.74 -20.32
CA GLU A 434 -18.29 13.27 -21.04
C GLU A 434 -18.17 13.22 -22.59
N PRO A 435 -17.54 14.18 -23.28
CA PRO A 435 -17.43 14.13 -24.75
C PRO A 435 -16.60 12.94 -25.28
N ILE A 436 -15.66 12.44 -24.47
CA ILE A 436 -14.85 11.25 -24.79
C ILE A 436 -15.68 9.98 -24.56
N ALA A 437 -16.50 9.94 -23.50
CA ALA A 437 -17.36 8.82 -23.18
C ALA A 437 -18.30 8.43 -24.33
N ALA A 438 -18.76 9.42 -25.10
CA ALA A 438 -19.67 9.23 -26.24
C ALA A 438 -19.05 8.41 -27.40
N ASN A 439 -17.71 8.33 -27.50
CA ASN A 439 -17.04 7.51 -28.51
C ASN A 439 -15.61 7.12 -28.07
N VAL A 440 -15.50 6.35 -26.98
CA VAL A 440 -14.19 5.92 -26.42
C VAL A 440 -13.32 5.18 -27.44
N ALA A 441 -13.93 4.41 -28.37
CA ALA A 441 -13.21 3.69 -29.41
C ALA A 441 -12.49 4.62 -30.40
N ALA A 442 -13.11 5.74 -30.80
CA ALA A 442 -12.46 6.73 -31.67
C ALA A 442 -11.43 7.60 -30.93
N HIS A 443 -11.52 7.71 -29.60
CA HIS A 443 -10.49 8.38 -28.81
C HIS A 443 -9.27 7.49 -28.55
N THR A 444 -9.47 6.20 -28.29
CA THR A 444 -8.41 5.26 -27.87
C THR A 444 -7.86 4.41 -29.00
N ASN A 445 -8.51 4.40 -30.16
CA ASN A 445 -8.24 3.54 -31.33
C ASN A 445 -8.31 2.02 -31.03
N HIS A 446 -8.98 1.66 -29.93
CA HIS A 446 -9.21 0.29 -29.49
C HIS A 446 -10.71 -0.07 -29.55
N ALA A 447 -11.03 -1.36 -29.47
CA ALA A 447 -12.42 -1.81 -29.32
C ALA A 447 -12.95 -1.38 -27.94
N ALA A 448 -14.17 -0.82 -27.88
CA ALA A 448 -14.69 -0.15 -26.67
C ALA A 448 -14.67 -1.01 -25.39
N GLU A 449 -14.97 -2.30 -25.51
CA GLU A 449 -15.00 -3.26 -24.39
C GLU A 449 -13.62 -3.85 -24.04
N SER A 450 -12.54 -3.44 -24.73
CA SER A 450 -11.19 -3.99 -24.54
C SER A 450 -10.39 -3.21 -23.49
N ALA A 451 -9.38 -3.87 -22.90
CA ALA A 451 -8.49 -3.24 -21.92
C ALA A 451 -7.74 -2.00 -22.47
N GLY A 452 -7.56 -1.86 -23.79
CA GLY A 452 -6.97 -0.68 -24.42
C GLY A 452 -7.90 0.55 -24.47
N SER A 453 -9.20 0.36 -24.29
CA SER A 453 -10.17 1.47 -24.16
C SER A 453 -10.35 1.97 -22.73
N ARG A 454 -9.67 1.36 -21.74
CA ARG A 454 -9.75 1.76 -20.32
C ARG A 454 -8.86 2.98 -20.08
N CYS A 455 -9.46 4.11 -19.71
CA CYS A 455 -8.76 5.39 -19.50
C CYS A 455 -7.58 5.25 -18.53
N TYR A 456 -7.76 4.45 -17.46
CA TYR A 456 -6.72 4.12 -16.49
C TYR A 456 -5.45 3.52 -17.11
N ASN A 457 -5.55 2.67 -18.13
CA ASN A 457 -4.39 1.98 -18.70
C ASN A 457 -3.49 2.92 -19.51
N CYS A 458 -4.07 3.95 -20.12
CA CYS A 458 -3.33 4.97 -20.85
C CYS A 458 -2.87 6.11 -19.93
N HIS A 459 -3.78 6.66 -19.11
CA HIS A 459 -3.53 7.90 -18.37
C HIS A 459 -3.00 7.71 -16.94
N MET A 460 -3.11 6.50 -16.37
CA MET A 460 -2.57 6.12 -15.07
C MET A 460 -1.80 4.79 -15.19
N PRO A 461 -0.74 4.74 -16.03
CA PRO A 461 -0.01 3.51 -16.33
C PRO A 461 0.78 3.00 -15.12
N TYR A 462 1.18 1.72 -15.19
CA TYR A 462 1.92 1.03 -14.13
C TYR A 462 3.41 1.42 -14.13
N THR A 463 3.71 2.70 -13.83
CA THR A 463 5.05 3.30 -13.86
C THR A 463 5.61 3.68 -12.49
N SER A 464 4.83 3.49 -11.42
CA SER A 464 5.33 3.52 -10.04
C SER A 464 5.58 2.10 -9.54
N TYR A 465 6.54 1.93 -8.63
CA TYR A 465 6.88 0.64 -8.04
C TYR A 465 6.58 0.63 -6.54
N GLY A 466 6.10 -0.50 -6.01
CA GLY A 466 6.13 -0.73 -4.57
C GLY A 466 5.40 -1.99 -4.14
N LEU A 467 5.70 -2.46 -2.92
CA LEU A 467 5.20 -3.74 -2.38
C LEU A 467 5.50 -4.92 -3.33
N MET A 468 6.71 -4.93 -3.90
CA MET A 468 7.17 -5.89 -4.92
C MET A 468 6.28 -6.00 -6.18
N ARG A 469 5.54 -4.96 -6.54
CA ARG A 469 4.69 -4.93 -7.74
C ARG A 469 4.74 -3.57 -8.45
N ALA A 470 4.20 -3.51 -9.66
CA ALA A 470 3.92 -2.24 -10.30
C ALA A 470 2.61 -1.64 -9.74
N ILE A 471 2.60 -0.31 -9.59
CA ILE A 471 1.51 0.51 -9.06
C ILE A 471 1.18 1.59 -10.09
N ARG A 472 -0.10 1.96 -10.18
CA ARG A 472 -0.55 3.01 -11.10
C ARG A 472 0.02 4.37 -10.73
N SER A 473 0.58 5.08 -11.71
CA SER A 473 0.87 6.50 -11.62
C SER A 473 -0.39 7.26 -11.19
N HIS A 474 -0.25 8.07 -10.15
CA HIS A 474 -1.26 9.07 -9.79
C HIS A 474 -0.94 10.45 -10.38
N THR A 475 0.14 10.59 -11.14
CA THR A 475 0.23 11.65 -12.15
C THR A 475 -0.58 11.23 -13.38
N VAL A 476 -1.69 11.91 -13.62
CA VAL A 476 -2.61 11.65 -14.73
C VAL A 476 -2.11 12.40 -15.97
N THR A 477 -1.50 11.70 -16.94
CA THR A 477 -0.89 12.32 -18.14
C THR A 477 -1.42 11.71 -19.43
N SER A 478 -1.20 12.37 -20.58
CA SER A 478 -1.34 11.71 -21.88
C SER A 478 -0.11 10.83 -22.15
N PRO A 479 -0.25 9.64 -22.77
CA PRO A 479 0.88 8.85 -23.23
C PRO A 479 1.77 9.60 -24.22
N SER A 480 3.08 9.32 -24.21
CA SER A 480 4.00 9.76 -25.27
C SER A 480 5.20 8.81 -25.35
N VAL A 481 5.73 8.56 -26.55
CA VAL A 481 7.00 7.82 -26.69
C VAL A 481 8.19 8.62 -26.15
N ARG A 482 8.08 9.95 -26.16
CA ARG A 482 9.14 10.89 -25.77
C ARG A 482 9.59 10.70 -24.32
N GLU A 483 8.70 10.27 -23.42
CA GLU A 483 9.05 9.98 -22.03
C GLU A 483 9.95 8.75 -21.85
N THR A 484 9.84 7.76 -22.75
CA THR A 484 10.76 6.61 -22.75
C THR A 484 12.14 7.04 -23.25
N VAL A 485 12.21 7.82 -24.33
CA VAL A 485 13.47 8.25 -24.95
C VAL A 485 14.23 9.26 -24.09
N GLU A 486 13.55 10.29 -23.56
CA GLU A 486 14.20 11.38 -22.84
C GLU A 486 14.51 11.04 -21.37
N VAL A 487 13.68 10.22 -20.70
CA VAL A 487 13.82 9.96 -19.25
C VAL A 487 13.76 8.48 -18.84
N GLY A 488 13.69 7.56 -19.81
CA GLY A 488 13.68 6.10 -19.56
C GLY A 488 12.39 5.57 -18.95
N ARG A 489 11.33 6.38 -18.81
CA ARG A 489 10.07 5.95 -18.19
C ARG A 489 9.31 5.00 -19.14
N PRO A 490 8.92 3.80 -18.72
CA PRO A 490 8.09 2.92 -19.54
C PRO A 490 6.76 3.58 -19.90
N ASN A 491 6.42 3.64 -21.18
CA ASN A 491 5.18 4.25 -21.65
C ASN A 491 4.00 3.27 -21.62
N ALA A 492 2.77 3.79 -21.52
CA ALA A 492 1.54 3.01 -21.43
C ALA A 492 1.35 2.01 -22.57
N CYS A 493 1.69 2.37 -23.80
CA CYS A 493 1.45 1.56 -24.99
C CYS A 493 2.32 0.30 -24.99
N ASN A 494 3.63 0.43 -24.78
CA ASN A 494 4.55 -0.72 -24.77
C ASN A 494 4.50 -1.53 -23.46
N LEU A 495 3.84 -1.04 -22.39
CA LEU A 495 3.48 -1.85 -21.21
C LEU A 495 2.30 -2.81 -21.47
N CYS A 496 1.46 -2.52 -22.49
CA CYS A 496 0.48 -3.47 -23.02
C CYS A 496 1.05 -4.28 -24.20
N HIS A 497 1.59 -3.59 -25.21
CA HIS A 497 2.20 -4.14 -26.41
C HIS A 497 3.70 -4.41 -26.17
N LEU A 498 3.95 -5.38 -25.30
CA LEU A 498 5.28 -5.84 -24.91
C LEU A 498 6.08 -6.38 -26.10
N ASP A 499 5.41 -6.77 -27.19
CA ASP A 499 6.01 -7.28 -28.43
C ASP A 499 6.34 -6.20 -29.49
N ARG A 500 6.22 -4.90 -29.16
CA ARG A 500 6.42 -3.80 -30.12
C ARG A 500 7.60 -2.87 -29.81
N PRO A 501 8.34 -2.38 -30.82
CA PRO A 501 9.40 -1.38 -30.65
C PRO A 501 8.82 0.02 -30.35
N LEU A 502 9.69 0.99 -30.06
CA LEU A 502 9.24 2.38 -29.85
C LEU A 502 8.79 3.04 -31.15
N ALA A 503 9.38 2.69 -32.30
CA ALA A 503 8.95 3.21 -33.60
C ALA A 503 7.48 2.89 -33.91
N TRP A 504 7.02 1.66 -33.65
CA TRP A 504 5.62 1.27 -33.83
C TRP A 504 4.66 2.14 -33.00
N THR A 505 5.04 2.46 -31.76
CA THR A 505 4.25 3.36 -30.91
C THR A 505 4.34 4.80 -31.41
N ALA A 506 5.49 5.25 -31.90
CA ALA A 506 5.68 6.61 -32.38
C ALA A 506 4.84 6.89 -33.65
N ASP A 507 4.86 5.97 -34.61
CA ASP A 507 4.02 6.01 -35.81
C ASP A 507 2.53 6.07 -35.44
N ALA A 508 2.09 5.24 -34.49
CA ALA A 508 0.69 5.24 -34.02
C ALA A 508 0.30 6.53 -33.28
N MET A 509 1.20 7.12 -32.49
CA MET A 509 0.92 8.40 -31.80
C MET A 509 0.90 9.60 -32.76
N ASP A 510 1.65 9.55 -33.87
CA ASP A 510 1.56 10.55 -34.94
C ASP A 510 0.28 10.37 -35.76
N GLU A 511 -0.04 9.14 -36.22
CA GLU A 511 -1.25 8.86 -37.00
C GLU A 511 -2.53 9.23 -36.24
N TRP A 512 -2.62 8.90 -34.95
CA TRP A 512 -3.85 9.06 -34.17
C TRP A 512 -4.00 10.46 -33.55
N TYR A 513 -2.90 11.10 -33.16
CA TYR A 513 -2.93 12.32 -32.33
C TYR A 513 -2.02 13.45 -32.82
N GLY A 514 -1.21 13.24 -33.87
CA GLY A 514 -0.24 14.23 -34.38
C GLY A 514 0.94 14.49 -33.43
N HIS A 515 1.35 13.49 -32.65
CA HIS A 515 2.52 13.57 -31.78
C HIS A 515 3.81 13.31 -32.57
N GLU A 516 4.51 14.39 -32.96
CA GLU A 516 5.80 14.34 -33.65
C GLU A 516 6.77 13.29 -33.05
N PRO A 517 7.13 12.23 -33.82
CA PRO A 517 8.01 11.16 -33.38
C PRO A 517 9.35 11.69 -32.83
N PRO A 518 9.81 11.21 -31.67
CA PRO A 518 11.17 11.49 -31.21
C PRO A 518 12.20 10.78 -32.10
N ALA A 519 13.44 11.25 -32.10
CA ALA A 519 14.54 10.49 -32.67
C ALA A 519 14.81 9.23 -31.82
N LEU A 520 14.98 8.09 -32.47
CA LEU A 520 15.20 6.77 -31.83
C LEU A 520 16.58 6.21 -32.16
N ASP A 521 17.13 5.33 -31.33
CA ASP A 521 18.33 4.54 -31.64
C ASP A 521 18.03 3.29 -32.51
N ASP A 522 19.07 2.69 -33.10
CA ASP A 522 18.98 1.53 -34.01
C ASP A 522 18.32 0.28 -33.37
N ASP A 523 18.30 0.19 -32.03
CA ASP A 523 17.61 -0.85 -31.27
C ASP A 523 16.18 -0.42 -30.91
N GLU A 524 15.96 0.84 -30.52
CA GLU A 524 14.62 1.41 -30.22
C GLU A 524 13.68 1.42 -31.43
N GLU A 525 14.23 1.55 -32.64
CA GLU A 525 13.50 1.38 -33.90
C GLU A 525 12.98 -0.06 -34.10
N ARG A 526 13.73 -1.08 -33.65
CA ARG A 526 13.64 -2.44 -34.21
C ARG A 526 13.47 -3.57 -33.21
N VAL A 527 13.73 -3.35 -31.94
CA VAL A 527 13.62 -4.32 -30.85
C VAL A 527 12.45 -3.89 -29.96
N ALA A 528 11.66 -4.85 -29.50
CA ALA A 528 10.52 -4.57 -28.65
C ALA A 528 10.94 -3.81 -27.39
N ALA A 529 10.26 -2.71 -27.07
CA ALA A 529 10.69 -1.80 -26.02
C ALA A 529 10.78 -2.48 -24.64
N SER A 530 9.88 -3.45 -24.40
CA SER A 530 9.92 -4.28 -23.19
C SER A 530 11.18 -5.16 -23.12
N VAL A 531 11.65 -5.70 -24.25
CA VAL A 531 12.90 -6.48 -24.33
C VAL A 531 14.11 -5.58 -24.07
N LEU A 532 14.08 -4.31 -24.52
CA LEU A 532 15.11 -3.33 -24.19
C LEU A 532 15.13 -2.97 -22.71
N TRP A 533 13.97 -2.67 -22.11
CA TRP A 533 13.87 -2.37 -20.67
C TRP A 533 14.30 -3.57 -19.81
N LEU A 534 13.97 -4.79 -20.22
CA LEU A 534 14.32 -6.02 -19.52
C LEU A 534 15.81 -6.38 -19.66
N LEU A 535 16.41 -6.23 -20.85
CA LEU A 535 17.82 -6.57 -21.08
C LEU A 535 18.77 -5.44 -20.68
N ARG A 536 18.60 -4.21 -21.22
CA ARG A 536 19.51 -3.07 -21.00
C ARG A 536 19.06 -2.04 -19.95
N GLY A 537 17.80 -2.06 -19.50
CA GLY A 537 17.26 -1.09 -18.55
C GLY A 537 17.74 -1.22 -17.09
N ASP A 538 17.48 -0.18 -16.30
CA ASP A 538 17.77 -0.11 -14.86
C ASP A 538 16.88 -1.06 -14.05
N ALA A 539 17.21 -1.27 -12.76
CA ALA A 539 16.50 -2.24 -11.93
C ALA A 539 14.99 -1.94 -11.78
N GLY A 540 14.58 -0.67 -11.78
CA GLY A 540 13.16 -0.28 -11.73
C GLY A 540 12.44 -0.53 -13.05
N GLN A 541 13.08 -0.22 -14.19
CA GLN A 541 12.57 -0.57 -15.53
C GLN A 541 12.39 -2.09 -15.65
N ARG A 542 13.37 -2.88 -15.20
CA ARG A 542 13.30 -4.36 -15.20
C ARG A 542 12.18 -4.87 -14.29
N ALA A 543 12.02 -4.34 -13.08
CA ALA A 543 10.97 -4.74 -12.15
C ALA A 543 9.56 -4.48 -12.70
N LEU A 544 9.31 -3.28 -13.24
CA LEU A 544 8.01 -2.93 -13.84
C LEU A 544 7.72 -3.78 -15.09
N THR A 545 8.72 -3.97 -15.95
CA THR A 545 8.57 -4.80 -17.16
C THR A 545 8.31 -6.25 -16.82
N ALA A 546 9.03 -6.81 -15.83
CA ALA A 546 8.80 -8.17 -15.34
C ALA A 546 7.35 -8.35 -14.88
N TRP A 547 6.81 -7.38 -14.14
CA TRP A 547 5.42 -7.40 -13.67
C TRP A 547 4.42 -7.34 -14.83
N SER A 548 4.66 -6.49 -15.84
CA SER A 548 3.78 -6.40 -17.02
C SER A 548 3.74 -7.70 -17.84
N TYR A 549 4.80 -8.51 -17.84
CA TYR A 549 4.78 -9.84 -18.48
C TYR A 549 3.81 -10.79 -17.76
N GLY A 550 3.45 -10.54 -16.50
CA GLY A 550 2.42 -11.26 -15.74
C GLY A 550 1.01 -10.65 -15.83
N TRP A 551 0.83 -9.52 -16.53
CA TRP A 551 -0.41 -8.75 -16.54
C TRP A 551 -1.33 -9.18 -17.70
N GLU A 552 -2.51 -9.72 -17.39
CA GLU A 552 -3.46 -10.30 -18.36
C GLU A 552 -3.75 -9.41 -19.60
N PRO A 553 -4.01 -8.10 -19.48
CA PRO A 553 -4.16 -7.21 -20.64
C PRO A 553 -2.95 -7.20 -21.59
N ALA A 554 -1.74 -7.21 -21.05
CA ALA A 554 -0.51 -7.19 -21.85
C ALA A 554 -0.22 -8.54 -22.50
N GLN A 555 -0.50 -9.64 -21.79
CA GLN A 555 -0.48 -10.99 -22.35
C GLN A 555 -1.50 -11.17 -23.47
N THR A 556 -2.70 -10.60 -23.31
CA THR A 556 -3.77 -10.62 -24.32
C THR A 556 -3.39 -9.80 -25.55
N ALA A 557 -2.72 -8.66 -25.36
CA ALA A 557 -2.28 -7.78 -26.44
C ALA A 557 -1.02 -8.26 -27.19
N SER A 558 -0.12 -8.99 -26.52
CA SER A 558 1.20 -9.39 -27.05
C SER A 558 1.37 -10.88 -27.35
N GLY A 559 0.48 -11.72 -26.83
CA GLY A 559 0.66 -13.19 -26.77
C GLY A 559 1.75 -13.62 -25.79
N THR A 560 1.65 -14.84 -25.26
CA THR A 560 2.53 -15.35 -24.18
C THR A 560 3.66 -16.27 -24.65
N SER A 561 3.60 -16.79 -25.88
CA SER A 561 4.47 -17.89 -26.34
C SER A 561 5.97 -17.56 -26.45
N TRP A 562 6.34 -16.29 -26.32
CA TRP A 562 7.72 -15.78 -26.39
C TRP A 562 8.26 -15.26 -25.05
N MET A 563 7.45 -15.20 -23.99
CA MET A 563 7.79 -14.49 -22.74
C MET A 563 8.76 -15.26 -21.82
N VAL A 564 8.70 -16.59 -21.81
CA VAL A 564 9.51 -17.44 -20.90
C VAL A 564 11.02 -17.21 -21.01
N PRO A 565 11.63 -17.07 -22.21
CA PRO A 565 13.04 -16.68 -22.36
C PRO A 565 13.49 -15.48 -21.53
N TYR A 566 12.67 -14.44 -21.48
CA TYR A 566 13.02 -13.17 -20.84
C TYR A 566 12.76 -13.19 -19.33
N LEU A 567 11.67 -13.83 -18.90
CA LEU A 567 11.44 -14.10 -17.48
C LEU A 567 12.52 -15.03 -16.91
N GLY A 568 12.95 -16.04 -17.68
CA GLY A 568 14.04 -16.94 -17.31
C GLY A 568 15.38 -16.23 -17.10
N GLU A 569 15.70 -15.20 -17.90
CA GLU A 569 16.86 -14.33 -17.67
C GLU A 569 16.71 -13.52 -16.37
N LEU A 570 15.50 -13.03 -16.07
CA LEU A 570 15.24 -12.28 -14.83
C LEU A 570 15.19 -13.14 -13.56
N LEU A 571 14.99 -14.46 -13.64
CA LEU A 571 15.29 -15.38 -12.52
C LEU A 571 16.80 -15.36 -12.16
N GLY A 572 17.66 -14.87 -13.06
CA GLY A 572 19.08 -14.63 -12.81
C GLY A 572 19.41 -13.24 -12.26
N ASP A 573 18.45 -12.33 -12.09
CA ASP A 573 18.75 -10.91 -11.76
C ASP A 573 19.40 -10.73 -10.39
N SER A 574 20.20 -9.67 -10.24
CA SER A 574 20.91 -9.38 -8.99
C SER A 574 19.97 -8.89 -7.89
N TYR A 575 18.84 -8.28 -8.24
CA TYR A 575 17.85 -7.77 -7.28
C TYR A 575 16.82 -8.85 -6.94
N ASP A 576 16.68 -9.16 -5.66
CA ASP A 576 15.81 -10.24 -5.14
C ASP A 576 14.34 -10.03 -5.54
N THR A 577 13.85 -8.79 -5.46
CA THR A 577 12.48 -8.44 -5.85
C THR A 577 12.21 -8.66 -7.35
N ILE A 578 13.20 -8.48 -8.22
CA ILE A 578 13.06 -8.72 -9.66
C ILE A 578 12.92 -10.23 -9.93
N ARG A 579 13.67 -11.06 -9.19
CA ARG A 579 13.57 -12.52 -9.27
C ARG A 579 12.20 -13.01 -8.77
N TYR A 580 11.67 -12.44 -7.69
CA TYR A 580 10.33 -12.69 -7.18
C TYR A 580 9.25 -12.37 -8.23
N ILE A 581 9.28 -11.15 -8.78
CA ILE A 581 8.32 -10.69 -9.80
C ILE A 581 8.38 -11.54 -11.07
N ALA A 582 9.59 -11.90 -11.53
CA ALA A 582 9.77 -12.74 -12.69
C ALA A 582 9.19 -14.16 -12.49
N ALA A 583 9.34 -14.73 -11.30
CA ALA A 583 8.75 -16.02 -10.95
C ALA A 583 7.21 -15.96 -10.82
N GLY A 584 6.68 -14.92 -10.19
CA GLY A 584 5.23 -14.68 -10.11
C GLY A 584 4.61 -14.52 -11.49
N SER A 585 5.22 -13.70 -12.35
CA SER A 585 4.80 -13.51 -13.73
C SER A 585 4.93 -14.78 -14.57
N LEU A 586 6.00 -15.56 -14.38
CA LEU A 586 6.17 -16.85 -15.05
C LEU A 586 5.04 -17.83 -14.70
N ARG A 587 4.59 -17.87 -13.44
CA ARG A 587 3.46 -18.72 -13.01
C ARG A 587 2.13 -18.40 -13.71
N THR A 588 1.95 -17.17 -14.22
CA THR A 588 0.74 -16.83 -15.00
C THR A 588 0.76 -17.43 -16.42
N LEU A 589 1.92 -17.84 -16.93
CA LEU A 589 2.06 -18.30 -18.32
C LEU A 589 1.58 -19.76 -18.51
N PRO A 590 1.03 -20.12 -19.70
CA PRO A 590 0.56 -21.46 -19.99
C PRO A 590 1.63 -22.54 -19.75
N GLY A 591 1.35 -23.46 -18.83
CA GLY A 591 2.25 -24.56 -18.44
C GLY A 591 3.09 -24.31 -17.18
N TYR A 592 3.12 -23.07 -16.66
CA TYR A 592 4.05 -22.67 -15.59
C TYR A 592 3.39 -22.40 -14.22
N ALA A 593 2.08 -22.60 -14.09
CA ALA A 593 1.32 -22.33 -12.86
C ALA A 593 1.85 -23.06 -11.59
N SER A 594 2.57 -24.17 -11.76
CA SER A 594 3.25 -24.91 -10.68
C SER A 594 4.78 -24.72 -10.68
N PHE A 595 5.29 -23.61 -11.20
CA PHE A 595 6.73 -23.32 -11.23
C PHE A 595 7.25 -22.96 -9.84
N ASP A 596 7.90 -23.95 -9.22
CA ASP A 596 8.57 -23.81 -7.93
C ASP A 596 9.92 -23.09 -8.07
N TYR A 597 10.16 -22.12 -7.20
CA TYR A 597 11.29 -21.20 -7.25
C TYR A 597 11.45 -20.40 -5.95
N ASP A 598 12.54 -20.67 -5.22
CA ASP A 598 13.04 -19.80 -4.17
C ASP A 598 13.86 -18.66 -4.80
N PHE A 599 13.33 -17.44 -4.72
CA PHE A 599 13.97 -16.23 -5.22
C PHE A 599 15.14 -15.75 -4.36
N THR A 600 15.25 -16.19 -3.11
CA THR A 600 16.32 -15.84 -2.15
C THR A 600 17.40 -16.92 -2.02
N GLY A 601 17.10 -18.15 -2.45
CA GLY A 601 17.93 -19.34 -2.30
C GLY A 601 19.26 -19.33 -3.06
N ASP A 602 19.93 -20.49 -3.03
CA ASP A 602 21.27 -20.60 -3.61
C ASP A 602 21.31 -20.27 -5.11
N ARG A 603 22.45 -19.73 -5.54
CA ARG A 603 22.65 -19.31 -6.92
C ARG A 603 22.54 -20.48 -7.90
N ASP A 604 23.09 -21.65 -7.56
CA ASP A 604 23.12 -22.79 -8.47
C ASP A 604 21.73 -23.43 -8.59
N ASP A 605 20.94 -23.45 -7.52
CA ASP A 605 19.53 -23.89 -7.55
C ASP A 605 18.65 -22.93 -8.37
N ARG A 606 18.84 -21.61 -8.23
CA ARG A 606 18.15 -20.60 -9.06
C ARG A 606 18.53 -20.68 -10.53
N ILE A 607 19.81 -20.90 -10.84
CA ILE A 607 20.26 -21.16 -12.22
C ILE A 607 19.64 -22.45 -12.75
N ALA A 608 19.60 -23.52 -11.96
CA ALA A 608 18.96 -24.77 -12.35
C ALA A 608 17.45 -24.60 -12.62
N ALA A 609 16.75 -23.77 -11.85
CA ALA A 609 15.34 -23.46 -12.09
C ALA A 609 15.12 -22.66 -13.39
N ALA A 610 15.95 -21.65 -13.66
CA ALA A 610 15.92 -20.91 -14.93
C ALA A 610 16.22 -21.83 -16.13
N VAL A 611 17.22 -22.71 -16.02
CA VAL A 611 17.56 -23.68 -17.08
C VAL A 611 16.42 -24.67 -17.32
N ARG A 612 15.69 -25.12 -16.29
CA ARG A 612 14.47 -25.94 -16.45
C ARG A 612 13.43 -25.20 -17.28
N ALA A 613 13.00 -24.00 -16.86
CA ALA A 613 11.99 -23.22 -17.58
C ALA A 613 12.36 -22.94 -19.05
N LEU A 614 13.63 -22.62 -19.32
CA LEU A 614 14.14 -22.42 -20.69
C LEU A 614 14.14 -23.71 -21.53
N THR A 615 14.29 -24.88 -20.89
CA THR A 615 14.28 -26.19 -21.54
C THR A 615 12.85 -26.62 -21.84
N ASP A 616 11.96 -26.56 -20.84
CA ASP A 616 10.54 -26.88 -20.96
C ASP A 616 9.87 -26.03 -22.05
N TRP A 617 10.21 -24.74 -22.13
CA TRP A 617 9.76 -23.85 -23.21
C TRP A 617 10.28 -24.29 -24.59
N ARG A 618 11.57 -24.64 -24.74
CA ARG A 618 12.17 -25.10 -26.01
C ARG A 618 11.59 -26.44 -26.51
N GLU A 619 11.17 -27.30 -25.59
CA GLU A 619 10.51 -28.56 -25.94
C GLU A 619 9.02 -28.39 -26.25
N SER A 620 8.37 -27.36 -25.68
CA SER A 620 6.99 -26.98 -25.98
C SER A 620 6.77 -26.49 -27.43
N THR A 621 5.51 -26.51 -27.89
CA THR A 621 5.13 -25.94 -29.20
C THR A 621 5.27 -24.42 -29.26
N LEU A 622 5.14 -23.73 -28.11
CA LEU A 622 5.16 -22.26 -28.00
C LEU A 622 6.44 -21.67 -28.60
N SER A 623 7.58 -22.33 -28.40
CA SER A 623 8.90 -21.94 -28.92
C SER A 623 9.00 -21.85 -30.45
N ARG A 624 7.97 -22.29 -31.20
CA ARG A 624 7.97 -22.34 -32.67
C ARG A 624 6.90 -21.44 -33.30
N GLU A 625 6.14 -20.71 -32.48
CA GLU A 625 4.99 -19.89 -32.89
C GLU A 625 5.40 -18.48 -33.33
N ARG A 626 6.33 -17.83 -32.62
CA ARG A 626 6.87 -16.51 -32.96
C ARG A 626 8.15 -16.63 -33.80
N ARG A 627 8.37 -15.66 -34.69
CA ARG A 627 9.55 -15.51 -35.60
C ARG A 627 9.92 -14.04 -35.82
N ASP A 628 9.51 -13.22 -34.88
CA ASP A 628 9.44 -11.78 -34.98
C ASP A 628 10.82 -11.19 -34.62
N PRO A 629 11.51 -10.50 -35.55
CA PRO A 629 12.84 -9.96 -35.27
C PRO A 629 12.82 -8.91 -34.15
N GLU A 630 11.69 -8.25 -33.91
CA GLU A 630 11.48 -7.33 -32.78
C GLU A 630 11.57 -8.04 -31.43
N LEU A 631 11.19 -9.30 -31.39
CA LEU A 631 11.36 -10.20 -30.26
C LEU A 631 12.69 -10.97 -30.30
N LEU A 632 13.67 -10.54 -31.11
CA LEU A 632 14.97 -11.18 -31.28
C LEU A 632 14.87 -12.67 -31.70
N PHE A 633 13.82 -13.06 -32.43
CA PHE A 633 13.73 -14.40 -33.03
C PHE A 633 14.28 -14.40 -34.46
N GLY A 634 15.09 -15.41 -34.76
CA GLY A 634 15.56 -15.71 -36.11
C GLY A 634 14.45 -16.30 -37.00
N PRO A 635 14.64 -16.31 -38.34
CA PRO A 635 13.65 -16.84 -39.28
C PRO A 635 13.30 -18.33 -39.11
N ASP A 636 14.14 -19.09 -38.39
CA ASP A 636 13.95 -20.49 -38.03
C ASP A 636 13.11 -20.68 -36.75
N GLY A 637 12.96 -19.64 -35.92
CA GLY A 637 12.35 -19.67 -34.58
C GLY A 637 13.37 -19.82 -33.44
N ALA A 638 14.68 -19.73 -33.71
CA ALA A 638 15.69 -19.68 -32.65
C ALA A 638 15.82 -18.26 -32.07
N LEU A 639 16.11 -18.15 -30.77
CA LEU A 639 16.48 -16.86 -30.16
C LEU A 639 17.85 -16.41 -30.65
N ASP A 640 17.98 -15.14 -31.05
CA ASP A 640 19.27 -14.49 -31.27
C ASP A 640 19.94 -14.18 -29.92
N THR A 641 20.57 -15.21 -29.37
CA THR A 641 21.35 -15.11 -28.13
C THR A 641 22.54 -14.16 -28.23
N ALA A 642 23.01 -13.83 -29.44
CA ALA A 642 24.08 -12.84 -29.63
C ALA A 642 23.52 -11.41 -29.50
N ALA A 643 22.36 -11.12 -30.08
CA ALA A 643 21.65 -9.86 -29.88
C ALA A 643 21.19 -9.69 -28.42
N MET A 644 20.63 -10.74 -27.81
CA MET A 644 20.29 -10.72 -26.38
C MET A 644 21.52 -10.41 -25.51
N ARG A 645 22.66 -11.05 -25.80
CA ARG A 645 23.92 -10.80 -25.06
C ARG A 645 24.43 -9.38 -25.26
N ARG A 646 24.43 -8.86 -26.50
CA ARG A 646 24.80 -7.47 -26.82
C ARG A 646 23.99 -6.46 -26.02
N LEU A 647 22.70 -6.71 -25.80
CA LEU A 647 21.83 -5.84 -25.00
C LEU A 647 22.08 -6.02 -23.49
N PHE A 648 22.24 -7.26 -23.01
CA PHE A 648 22.58 -7.53 -21.61
C PHE A 648 23.92 -6.89 -21.18
N ASP A 649 24.93 -6.88 -22.06
CA ASP A 649 26.22 -6.24 -21.82
C ASP A 649 26.14 -4.69 -21.77
N GLN A 650 25.00 -4.10 -22.15
CA GLN A 650 24.69 -2.67 -21.99
C GLN A 650 23.86 -2.36 -20.74
N ARG A 651 23.51 -3.36 -19.92
CA ARG A 651 22.58 -3.20 -18.80
C ARG A 651 23.01 -2.13 -17.81
N ASP A 652 22.07 -1.25 -17.46
CA ASP A 652 22.25 -0.32 -16.36
C ASP A 652 22.29 -1.07 -15.01
N ASN A 653 23.52 -1.28 -14.55
CA ASN A 653 23.87 -1.89 -13.29
C ASN A 653 24.22 -0.85 -12.21
N ARG A 654 23.87 0.44 -12.40
CA ARG A 654 23.98 1.44 -11.33
C ARG A 654 23.12 0.97 -10.14
N PRO A 655 23.64 1.00 -8.89
CA PRO A 655 22.85 0.73 -7.70
C PRO A 655 21.57 1.57 -7.69
N LEU A 656 20.40 0.96 -7.52
CA LEU A 656 19.13 1.65 -7.37
C LEU A 656 18.50 1.26 -6.03
N PHE A 657 18.07 2.27 -5.28
CA PHE A 657 17.21 2.11 -4.12
C PHE A 657 15.92 2.87 -4.37
N LEU A 658 14.79 2.18 -4.43
CA LEU A 658 13.47 2.81 -4.53
C LEU A 658 12.89 3.04 -3.14
N ARG A 659 12.40 4.27 -2.93
CA ARG A 659 12.10 4.86 -1.61
C ARG A 659 10.60 4.77 -1.27
N GLU A 660 10.12 3.53 -1.24
CA GLU A 660 8.77 3.12 -0.80
C GLU A 660 8.44 3.56 0.63
#